data_AF-A0A0D2YCF4-F1
#
_entry.id   AF-A0A0D2YCF4-F1
#
_cell.length_a   1.000
_cell.length_b   1.000
_cell.length_c   1.000
_cell.angle_alpha   90.00
_cell.angle_beta   90.00
_cell.angle_gamma   90.00
#
_symmetry.space_group_name_H-M   'P 1'
#
loop_
_entity.id
_entity.type
_entity.pdbx_description
1 polymer ?
#
loop_
_entity_poly.entity_id
_entity_poly.type
_entity_poly.pdbx_seq_one_letter_code
_entity_poly.pdbx_strand_id
1 'polypeptide(L)'
;MAAHFIGGKEKAASAFLRHFKQALEDGVESRIEAGLCAFARRPNLFARTVMLNWGLASEAIRLYIDAAGIDKPKIQMLVELASENLAEFGKLLEHPTLADDEVVEEIKPPEDVSFAIRSRRKLSQQRQKEVEESQASLGLELTRRSKSANQTTAHLCLVFATNLCLRFSTTPPREFVHLVIRGTNNPVPYLRVHYLQAFTVVLFKMREQALCGYRYHNYLFGQHVNDKNRSEVLVRKGDGNFTDDFLEAFKKSETPLYMVDAGYPGWLVWGKKFTSYKAEPLSFNSYDEEATSLLDDIGQRLDHKWLSDLFNHLEQEEPNSCRSDCLDLLVHVFYLMHEGKTGISLEDVKELTQMVFGDGNDNDRHRVASKIVGALVKSCHDQPLSTQDRIYEYAAPFILKVVTNNLSPGNLESWLGCLDVITVDRDPRRCYRIVDSLKTLRLGKKHNSIFTDQSTIKLLELLFNNFGWHFEPRQQILDNLLKHMNNPHPTVCQEIGRLLSEIHRTQYHESFESVSKLLEINKNTSDTGILPYKPTQQFKATMKQVFDQLKEWRISQDSESYKSGSRTVLTWLDCTLRSHMCTQLVPFLATPIMEELSHMMDVEGDVEFHILPLDLFMRLPYIPFPCGQVSAFVKTLIELSSMKASWRQRAYALANMGTVSAMSPFLTRADERTALLRAVSEKLVDKAPELKIKPMSRQQRHADGAEAIPGIEHHAAVLELGALVTASVRDDAPLPNWIGEVVELLSKYAAANRGMAARDAGIIVGNFKSSRQASWVDDKKERSLGGMLRNEVEEDIMAPPFAIRGYVWIYKSSIASASRNVHFSMMNAVVLGGSSSAKTLMVSTTSPLSMATQTMGLQLE
;
A
#
# COMPACT_ATOMS: atom_id res chain seq x y z
N MET A 1 -40.94 -11.75 -8.05
CA MET A 1 -42.03 -11.85 -9.06
C MET A 1 -41.64 -11.26 -10.42
N ALA A 2 -41.32 -9.97 -10.56
CA ALA A 2 -41.02 -9.36 -11.87
C ALA A 2 -39.84 -9.98 -12.65
N ALA A 3 -38.89 -10.62 -11.96
CA ALA A 3 -37.75 -11.29 -12.57
C ALA A 3 -38.08 -12.56 -13.37
N HIS A 4 -39.28 -13.13 -13.19
CA HIS A 4 -39.71 -14.35 -13.90
C HIS A 4 -40.39 -14.07 -15.25
N PHE A 5 -40.58 -12.80 -15.61
CA PHE A 5 -41.23 -12.40 -16.86
C PHE A 5 -40.27 -11.61 -17.75
N ILE A 6 -40.27 -11.91 -19.05
CA ILE A 6 -39.52 -11.13 -20.06
C ILE A 6 -40.06 -9.69 -20.05
N GLY A 7 -39.16 -8.73 -19.85
CA GLY A 7 -39.50 -7.31 -19.71
C GLY A 7 -40.28 -6.92 -18.44
N GLY A 8 -40.51 -7.85 -17.51
CA GLY A 8 -41.22 -7.59 -16.27
C GLY A 8 -40.49 -6.60 -15.37
N LYS A 9 -39.15 -6.64 -15.35
CA LYS A 9 -38.31 -5.73 -14.58
C LYS A 9 -38.42 -4.28 -15.06
N GLU A 10 -38.40 -4.03 -16.38
CA GLU A 10 -38.53 -2.69 -16.93
C GLU A 10 -39.92 -2.09 -16.69
N LYS A 11 -40.99 -2.89 -16.85
CA LYS A 11 -42.36 -2.45 -16.56
C LYS A 11 -42.54 -2.09 -15.08
N ALA A 12 -41.98 -2.91 -14.18
CA ALA A 12 -42.00 -2.62 -12.75
C ALA A 12 -41.22 -1.34 -12.41
N ALA A 13 -40.04 -1.16 -12.98
CA ALA A 13 -39.24 0.04 -12.80
C ALA A 13 -39.94 1.31 -13.34
N SER A 14 -40.56 1.23 -14.51
CA SER A 14 -41.36 2.34 -15.06
C SER A 14 -42.55 2.71 -14.17
N ALA A 15 -43.30 1.72 -13.66
CA ALA A 15 -44.39 1.97 -12.73
C ALA A 15 -43.88 2.59 -11.42
N PHE A 16 -42.77 2.09 -10.89
CA PHE A 16 -42.13 2.65 -9.70
C PHE A 16 -41.73 4.12 -9.89
N LEU A 17 -41.05 4.47 -10.98
CA LEU A 17 -40.63 5.85 -11.25
C LEU A 17 -41.83 6.80 -11.39
N ARG A 18 -42.92 6.36 -12.00
CA ARG A 18 -44.17 7.15 -12.06
C ARG A 18 -44.74 7.43 -10.66
N HIS A 19 -44.77 6.44 -9.79
CA HIS A 19 -45.24 6.63 -8.41
C HIS A 19 -44.28 7.48 -7.57
N PHE A 20 -42.97 7.36 -7.82
CA PHE A 20 -41.97 8.19 -7.15
C PHE A 20 -42.10 9.66 -7.57
N LYS A 21 -42.30 9.92 -8.87
CA LYS A 21 -42.62 11.25 -9.39
C LYS A 21 -43.87 11.83 -8.77
N GLN A 22 -44.96 11.07 -8.77
CA GLN A 22 -46.21 11.50 -8.14
C GLN A 22 -46.01 11.80 -6.64
N ALA A 23 -45.22 11.00 -5.93
CA ALA A 23 -44.92 11.25 -4.52
C ALA A 23 -44.14 12.56 -4.29
N LEU A 24 -43.24 12.92 -5.21
CA LEU A 24 -42.52 14.19 -5.18
C LEU A 24 -43.46 15.38 -5.48
N GLU A 25 -44.32 15.25 -6.49
CA GLU A 25 -45.33 16.27 -6.86
C GLU A 25 -46.36 16.50 -5.73
N ASP A 26 -46.83 15.41 -5.09
CA ASP A 26 -47.80 15.45 -3.99
C ASP A 26 -47.15 15.78 -2.63
N GLY A 27 -45.81 15.82 -2.54
CA GLY A 27 -45.08 16.09 -1.30
C GLY A 27 -45.20 15.01 -0.22
N VAL A 28 -45.48 13.76 -0.60
CA VAL A 28 -45.73 12.65 0.35
C VAL A 28 -44.42 12.03 0.85
N GLU A 29 -43.93 12.52 1.98
CA GLU A 29 -42.63 12.16 2.57
C GLU A 29 -42.36 10.65 2.64
N SER A 30 -43.27 9.87 3.21
CA SER A 30 -43.08 8.42 3.40
C SER A 30 -42.89 7.66 2.08
N ARG A 31 -43.48 8.15 1.00
CA ARG A 31 -43.32 7.57 -0.35
C ARG A 31 -42.03 8.03 -1.01
N ILE A 32 -41.59 9.26 -0.75
CA ILE A 32 -40.28 9.77 -1.20
C ILE A 32 -39.14 8.99 -0.53
N GLU A 33 -39.24 8.77 0.79
CA GLU A 33 -38.29 7.94 1.56
C GLU A 33 -38.23 6.51 1.00
N ALA A 34 -39.39 5.89 0.76
CA ALA A 34 -39.46 4.55 0.15
C ALA A 34 -38.82 4.52 -1.25
N GLY A 35 -38.99 5.61 -2.01
CA GLY A 35 -38.39 5.83 -3.32
C GLY A 35 -36.85 5.77 -3.27
N LEU A 36 -36.25 6.60 -2.42
CA LEU A 36 -34.80 6.66 -2.24
C LEU A 36 -34.23 5.37 -1.63
N CYS A 37 -34.96 4.74 -0.70
CA CYS A 37 -34.57 3.44 -0.14
C CYS A 37 -34.45 2.34 -1.22
N ALA A 38 -35.27 2.39 -2.27
CA ALA A 38 -35.19 1.42 -3.35
C ALA A 38 -33.87 1.54 -4.14
N PHE A 39 -33.33 2.76 -4.27
CA PHE A 39 -32.04 3.03 -4.90
C PHE A 39 -30.85 2.77 -3.95
N ALA A 40 -31.02 2.94 -2.64
CA ALA A 40 -29.97 2.68 -1.65
C ALA A 40 -29.75 1.18 -1.33
N ARG A 41 -30.73 0.32 -1.58
CA ARG A 41 -30.69 -1.10 -1.18
C ARG A 41 -29.61 -1.93 -1.90
N ARG A 42 -28.94 -2.81 -1.14
CA ARG A 42 -28.06 -3.87 -1.66
C ARG A 42 -28.74 -5.26 -1.52
N PRO A 43 -28.62 -6.17 -2.51
CA PRO A 43 -27.93 -6.01 -3.80
C PRO A 43 -28.71 -5.09 -4.76
N ASN A 44 -27.97 -4.31 -5.54
CA ASN A 44 -28.48 -3.24 -6.41
C ASN A 44 -29.12 -3.76 -7.73
N LEU A 45 -30.03 -4.73 -7.64
CA LEU A 45 -30.72 -5.28 -8.82
C LEU A 45 -31.67 -4.26 -9.46
N PHE A 46 -32.30 -3.43 -8.63
CA PHE A 46 -33.26 -2.42 -9.09
C PHE A 46 -32.57 -1.26 -9.80
N ALA A 47 -31.62 -0.56 -9.17
CA ALA A 47 -30.96 0.56 -9.84
C ALA A 47 -30.16 0.09 -11.05
N ARG A 48 -29.57 -1.12 -11.05
CA ARG A 48 -28.95 -1.69 -12.25
C ARG A 48 -29.93 -1.87 -13.41
N THR A 49 -31.17 -2.29 -13.14
CA THR A 49 -32.22 -2.40 -14.16
C THR A 49 -32.57 -1.02 -14.74
N VAL A 50 -32.71 -0.02 -13.86
CA VAL A 50 -33.00 1.37 -14.26
C VAL A 50 -31.85 1.94 -15.08
N MET A 51 -30.61 1.74 -14.63
CA MET A 51 -29.38 2.26 -15.24
C MET A 51 -29.17 1.75 -16.67
N LEU A 52 -29.45 0.46 -16.92
CA LEU A 52 -29.28 -0.16 -18.25
C LEU A 52 -30.33 0.30 -19.28
N ASN A 53 -31.43 0.92 -18.85
CA ASN A 53 -32.44 1.45 -19.73
C ASN A 53 -32.42 2.98 -19.70
N TRP A 54 -31.85 3.60 -20.75
CA TRP A 54 -31.63 5.04 -20.78
C TRP A 54 -32.90 5.87 -20.53
N GLY A 55 -34.06 5.46 -21.07
CA GLY A 55 -35.32 6.19 -20.84
C GLY A 55 -35.75 6.19 -19.37
N LEU A 56 -35.45 5.12 -18.63
CA LEU A 56 -35.69 5.05 -17.18
C LEU A 56 -34.60 5.77 -16.39
N ALA A 57 -33.34 5.62 -16.80
CA ALA A 57 -32.19 6.27 -16.17
C ALA A 57 -32.31 7.80 -16.22
N SER A 58 -32.71 8.37 -17.37
CA SER A 58 -32.88 9.82 -17.51
C SER A 58 -33.93 10.39 -16.57
N GLU A 59 -35.05 9.68 -16.39
CA GLU A 59 -36.10 10.10 -15.45
C GLU A 59 -35.64 9.91 -14.01
N ALA A 60 -35.00 8.79 -13.69
CA ALA A 60 -34.49 8.52 -12.35
C ALA A 60 -33.47 9.58 -11.88
N ILE A 61 -32.58 10.05 -12.78
CA ILE A 61 -31.64 11.14 -12.48
C ILE A 61 -32.41 12.41 -12.11
N ARG A 62 -33.40 12.83 -12.90
CA ARG A 62 -34.20 14.03 -12.62
C ARG A 62 -34.91 13.92 -11.27
N LEU A 63 -35.61 12.81 -11.03
CA LEU A 63 -36.35 12.59 -9.78
C LEU A 63 -35.42 12.53 -8.56
N TYR A 64 -34.22 11.96 -8.70
CA TYR A 64 -33.24 11.94 -7.64
C TYR A 64 -32.73 13.34 -7.30
N ILE A 65 -32.44 14.16 -8.31
CA ILE A 65 -32.05 15.57 -8.12
C ILE A 65 -33.19 16.36 -7.47
N ASP A 66 -34.44 16.13 -7.88
CA ASP A 66 -35.61 16.76 -7.28
C ASP A 66 -35.77 16.37 -5.80
N ALA A 67 -35.61 15.08 -5.48
CA ALA A 67 -35.67 14.57 -4.11
C ALA A 67 -34.54 15.13 -3.22
N ALA A 68 -33.33 15.30 -3.78
CA ALA A 68 -32.20 15.89 -3.08
C ALA A 68 -32.40 17.38 -2.75
N GLY A 69 -33.30 18.07 -3.45
CA GLY A 69 -33.69 19.43 -3.14
C GLY A 69 -34.51 19.58 -1.85
N ILE A 70 -34.99 18.47 -1.26
CA ILE A 70 -35.88 18.48 -0.09
C ILE A 70 -35.05 18.51 1.20
N ASP A 71 -35.10 19.63 1.93
CA ASP A 71 -34.34 19.84 3.17
C ASP A 71 -35.00 19.15 4.39
N LYS A 72 -35.00 17.81 4.38
CA LYS A 72 -35.46 16.97 5.50
C LYS A 72 -34.37 15.97 5.89
N PRO A 73 -33.98 15.86 7.18
CA PRO A 73 -32.83 15.05 7.60
C PRO A 73 -32.86 13.60 7.13
N LYS A 74 -34.03 12.93 7.23
CA LYS A 74 -34.20 11.55 6.77
C LYS A 74 -34.06 11.40 5.26
N ILE A 75 -34.59 12.36 4.50
CA ILE A 75 -34.49 12.36 3.04
C ILE A 75 -33.04 12.60 2.62
N GLN A 76 -32.34 13.56 3.23
CA GLN A 76 -30.93 13.83 2.95
C GLN A 76 -30.04 12.62 3.26
N MET A 77 -30.26 11.94 4.39
CA MET A 77 -29.56 10.68 4.71
C MET A 77 -29.80 9.61 3.63
N LEU A 78 -31.03 9.49 3.13
CA LEU A 78 -31.36 8.51 2.08
C LEU A 78 -30.81 8.92 0.71
N VAL A 79 -30.71 10.22 0.42
CA VAL A 79 -30.05 10.75 -0.77
C VAL A 79 -28.57 10.37 -0.74
N GLU A 80 -27.88 10.62 0.36
CA GLU A 80 -26.48 10.21 0.54
C GLU A 80 -26.29 8.69 0.37
N LEU A 81 -27.15 7.88 0.98
CA LEU A 81 -27.10 6.42 0.82
C LEU A 81 -27.40 5.94 -0.60
N ALA A 82 -28.28 6.63 -1.33
CA ALA A 82 -28.59 6.31 -2.72
C ALA A 82 -27.49 6.77 -3.70
N SER A 83 -26.71 7.79 -3.32
CA SER A 83 -25.68 8.40 -4.16
C SER A 83 -24.63 7.38 -4.67
N GLU A 84 -24.19 6.44 -3.82
CA GLU A 84 -23.21 5.41 -4.21
C GLU A 84 -23.66 4.58 -5.42
N ASN A 85 -24.96 4.29 -5.51
CA ASN A 85 -25.53 3.48 -6.57
C ASN A 85 -25.93 4.32 -7.79
N LEU A 86 -26.34 5.57 -7.57
CA LEU A 86 -26.84 6.45 -8.62
C LEU A 86 -25.72 7.21 -9.33
N ALA A 87 -24.58 7.48 -8.69
CA ALA A 87 -23.46 8.24 -9.26
C ALA A 87 -22.85 7.59 -10.52
N GLU A 88 -23.07 6.29 -10.74
CA GLU A 88 -22.65 5.57 -11.96
C GLU A 88 -23.58 5.79 -13.15
N PHE A 89 -24.76 6.39 -12.95
CA PHE A 89 -25.71 6.60 -14.02
C PHE A 89 -25.17 7.62 -15.04
N GLY A 90 -25.38 7.30 -16.32
CA GLY A 90 -24.91 8.13 -17.43
C GLY A 90 -23.44 7.92 -17.81
N LYS A 91 -22.65 7.19 -17.00
CA LYS A 91 -21.33 6.73 -17.43
C LYS A 91 -21.49 5.72 -18.57
N LEU A 92 -20.56 5.74 -19.51
CA LEU A 92 -20.53 4.77 -20.61
C LEU A 92 -20.19 3.38 -20.04
N LEU A 93 -21.18 2.52 -19.88
CA LEU A 93 -21.03 1.13 -19.40
C LEU A 93 -20.79 0.13 -20.53
N GLU A 94 -20.71 0.59 -21.77
CA GLU A 94 -20.50 -0.30 -22.91
C GLU A 94 -19.04 -0.76 -22.93
N HIS A 95 -18.84 -2.05 -22.68
CA HIS A 95 -17.62 -2.74 -23.04
C HIS A 95 -17.60 -2.86 -24.56
N PRO A 96 -16.71 -2.16 -25.28
CA PRO A 96 -16.51 -2.44 -26.69
C PRO A 96 -16.19 -3.93 -26.82
N THR A 97 -16.96 -4.64 -27.64
CA THR A 97 -16.70 -6.04 -27.92
C THR A 97 -15.41 -6.12 -28.72
N LEU A 98 -14.29 -6.39 -28.05
CA LEU A 98 -13.07 -6.85 -28.69
C LEU A 98 -13.33 -8.28 -29.14
N ALA A 99 -14.00 -8.42 -30.28
CA ALA A 99 -14.23 -9.72 -30.89
C ALA A 99 -12.93 -10.16 -31.57
N ASP A 100 -12.50 -11.38 -31.27
CA ASP A 100 -11.46 -12.05 -32.02
C ASP A 100 -12.10 -12.62 -33.29
N ASP A 101 -11.67 -12.14 -34.46
CA ASP A 101 -12.23 -12.54 -35.74
C ASP A 101 -12.04 -14.05 -35.97
N GLU A 102 -11.02 -14.68 -35.39
CA GLU A 102 -10.82 -16.14 -35.48
C GLU A 102 -11.94 -16.89 -34.74
N VAL A 103 -12.26 -16.47 -33.52
CA VAL A 103 -13.35 -17.04 -32.70
C VAL A 103 -14.72 -16.81 -33.36
N VAL A 104 -14.92 -15.64 -33.98
CA VAL A 104 -16.17 -15.34 -34.70
C VAL A 104 -16.33 -16.20 -35.95
N GLU A 105 -15.26 -16.48 -36.67
CA GLU A 105 -15.29 -17.36 -37.85
C GLU A 105 -15.56 -18.83 -37.48
N GLU A 106 -15.09 -19.32 -36.31
CA GLU A 106 -15.38 -20.70 -35.84
C GLU A 106 -16.88 -20.94 -35.60
N ILE A 107 -17.60 -19.94 -35.09
CA ILE A 107 -19.05 -20.05 -34.80
C ILE A 107 -19.93 -19.61 -35.97
N LYS A 108 -19.32 -19.28 -37.12
CA LYS A 108 -20.03 -18.79 -38.30
C LYS A 108 -20.91 -19.91 -38.87
N PRO A 109 -22.22 -19.68 -39.01
CA PRO A 109 -23.09 -20.67 -39.62
C PRO A 109 -22.71 -20.86 -41.10
N PRO A 110 -22.98 -22.04 -41.69
CA PRO A 110 -22.74 -22.29 -43.11
C PRO A 110 -23.63 -21.42 -44.04
N GLU A 111 -24.72 -20.87 -43.52
CA GLU A 111 -25.62 -19.97 -44.24
C GLU A 111 -25.06 -18.54 -44.31
N ASP A 112 -25.34 -17.81 -45.40
CA ASP A 112 -24.96 -16.39 -45.49
C ASP A 112 -25.86 -15.52 -44.59
N VAL A 113 -25.36 -15.26 -43.38
CA VAL A 113 -25.98 -14.36 -42.40
C VAL A 113 -25.48 -12.91 -42.48
N SER A 114 -24.70 -12.56 -43.51
CA SER A 114 -24.07 -11.22 -43.64
C SER A 114 -25.09 -10.09 -43.70
N PHE A 115 -26.26 -10.32 -44.30
CA PHE A 115 -27.34 -9.32 -44.33
C PHE A 115 -27.93 -9.08 -42.93
N ALA A 116 -28.19 -10.15 -42.16
CA ALA A 116 -28.74 -10.05 -40.82
C ALA A 116 -27.76 -9.36 -39.86
N ILE A 117 -26.47 -9.70 -39.94
CA ILE A 117 -25.40 -9.06 -39.16
C ILE A 117 -25.31 -7.57 -39.51
N ARG A 118 -25.24 -7.21 -40.80
CA ARG A 118 -25.19 -5.79 -41.23
C ARG A 118 -26.42 -5.01 -40.77
N SER A 119 -27.61 -5.59 -40.90
CA SER A 119 -28.87 -4.97 -40.47
C SER A 119 -28.89 -4.75 -38.96
N ARG A 120 -28.47 -5.75 -38.17
CA ARG A 120 -28.39 -5.64 -36.71
C ARG A 120 -27.35 -4.62 -36.28
N ARG A 121 -26.16 -4.60 -36.90
CA ARG A 121 -25.11 -3.60 -36.64
C ARG A 121 -25.62 -2.19 -36.91
N LYS A 122 -26.28 -1.96 -38.05
CA LYS A 122 -26.88 -0.65 -38.39
C LYS A 122 -27.93 -0.22 -37.36
N LEU A 123 -28.82 -1.13 -36.95
CA LEU A 123 -29.83 -0.85 -35.92
C LEU A 123 -29.21 -0.50 -34.57
N SER A 124 -28.19 -1.25 -34.13
CA SER A 124 -27.48 -0.98 -32.87
C SER A 124 -26.76 0.37 -32.90
N GLN A 125 -26.06 0.69 -34.00
CA GLN A 125 -25.39 1.98 -34.18
C GLN A 125 -26.38 3.15 -34.17
N GLN A 126 -27.54 3.00 -34.83
CA GLN A 126 -28.57 4.03 -34.81
C GLN A 126 -29.12 4.26 -33.39
N ARG A 127 -29.47 3.19 -32.67
CA ARG A 127 -29.96 3.30 -31.28
C ARG A 127 -28.92 3.91 -30.36
N GLN A 128 -27.65 3.53 -30.50
CA GLN A 128 -26.56 4.10 -29.75
C GLN A 128 -26.45 5.61 -30.01
N LYS A 129 -26.51 6.03 -31.27
CA LYS A 129 -26.51 7.44 -31.64
C LYS A 129 -27.68 8.22 -31.00
N GLU A 130 -28.90 7.68 -31.07
CA GLU A 130 -30.09 8.30 -30.46
C GLU A 130 -29.96 8.43 -28.93
N VAL A 131 -29.40 7.41 -28.26
CA VAL A 131 -29.13 7.43 -26.81
C VAL A 131 -28.06 8.46 -26.46
N GLU A 132 -26.96 8.52 -27.21
CA GLU A 132 -25.88 9.49 -27.00
C GLU A 132 -26.35 10.94 -27.19
N GLU A 133 -27.16 11.20 -28.22
CA GLU A 133 -27.78 12.52 -28.44
C GLU A 133 -28.70 12.91 -27.26
N SER A 134 -29.50 11.95 -26.77
CA SER A 134 -30.37 12.16 -25.60
C SER A 134 -29.57 12.39 -24.31
N GLN A 135 -28.46 11.67 -24.13
CA GLN A 135 -27.51 11.86 -23.02
C GLN A 135 -26.88 13.25 -23.04
N ALA A 136 -26.38 13.69 -24.20
CA ALA A 136 -25.82 15.02 -24.36
C ALA A 136 -26.86 16.12 -24.07
N SER A 137 -28.10 15.94 -24.54
CA SER A 137 -29.20 16.87 -24.26
C SER A 137 -29.49 16.97 -22.76
N LEU A 138 -29.57 15.85 -22.03
CA LEU A 138 -29.76 15.87 -20.58
C LEU A 138 -28.55 16.48 -19.85
N GLY A 139 -27.32 16.19 -20.29
CA GLY A 139 -26.12 16.80 -19.74
C GLY A 139 -26.15 18.34 -19.80
N LEU A 140 -26.60 18.91 -20.92
CA LEU A 140 -26.79 20.36 -21.07
C LEU A 140 -27.96 20.91 -20.23
N GLU A 141 -29.05 20.17 -20.12
CA GLU A 141 -30.17 20.51 -19.21
C GLU A 141 -29.68 20.65 -17.76
N LEU A 142 -28.92 19.66 -17.28
CA LEU A 142 -28.36 19.65 -15.92
C LEU A 142 -27.30 20.75 -15.73
N THR A 143 -26.50 21.02 -16.76
CA THR A 143 -25.54 22.15 -16.79
C THR A 143 -26.26 23.48 -16.55
N ARG A 144 -27.41 23.69 -17.18
CA ARG A 144 -28.22 24.91 -16.97
C ARG A 144 -28.84 24.93 -15.59
N ARG A 145 -29.41 23.81 -15.15
CA ARG A 145 -30.05 23.66 -13.84
C ARG A 145 -29.07 23.96 -12.70
N SER A 146 -27.81 23.56 -12.83
CA SER A 146 -26.77 23.79 -11.82
C SER A 146 -26.50 25.28 -11.53
N LYS A 147 -26.78 26.19 -12.47
CA LYS A 147 -26.41 27.62 -12.34
C LYS A 147 -27.24 28.38 -11.29
N SER A 148 -28.47 27.94 -11.05
CA SER A 148 -29.42 28.62 -10.14
C SER A 148 -29.87 27.74 -8.98
N ALA A 149 -29.26 26.57 -8.80
CA ALA A 149 -29.67 25.58 -7.82
C ALA A 149 -28.99 25.78 -6.45
N ASN A 150 -29.57 25.18 -5.40
CA ASN A 150 -28.91 25.07 -4.10
C ASN A 150 -27.66 24.17 -4.19
N GLN A 151 -26.83 24.19 -3.15
CA GLN A 151 -25.52 23.51 -3.17
C GLN A 151 -25.63 22.01 -3.48
N THR A 152 -26.51 21.28 -2.79
CA THR A 152 -26.71 19.83 -3.02
C THR A 152 -27.16 19.53 -4.44
N THR A 153 -28.15 20.28 -4.94
CA THR A 153 -28.69 20.10 -6.29
C THR A 153 -27.63 20.46 -7.35
N ALA A 154 -26.87 21.53 -7.14
CA ALA A 154 -25.79 21.93 -8.05
C ALA A 154 -24.69 20.87 -8.12
N HIS A 155 -24.28 20.32 -6.96
CA HIS A 155 -23.32 19.22 -6.91
C HIS A 155 -23.80 18.00 -7.70
N LEU A 156 -25.03 17.54 -7.46
CA LEU A 156 -25.58 16.39 -8.19
C LEU A 156 -25.72 16.66 -9.69
N CYS A 157 -26.18 17.85 -10.07
CA CYS A 157 -26.24 18.26 -11.48
C CYS A 157 -24.85 18.22 -12.13
N LEU A 158 -23.80 18.68 -11.42
CA LEU A 158 -22.43 18.65 -11.91
C LEU A 158 -21.91 17.22 -12.08
N VAL A 159 -22.16 16.31 -11.12
CA VAL A 159 -21.75 14.90 -11.22
C VAL A 159 -22.36 14.25 -12.45
N PHE A 160 -23.69 14.35 -12.61
CA PHE A 160 -24.37 13.75 -13.75
C PHE A 160 -24.03 14.45 -15.08
N ALA A 161 -23.90 15.78 -15.10
CA ALA A 161 -23.47 16.50 -16.30
C ALA A 161 -22.06 16.07 -16.72
N THR A 162 -21.13 15.87 -15.77
CA THR A 162 -19.78 15.35 -16.06
C THR A 162 -19.86 13.95 -16.68
N ASN A 163 -20.66 13.06 -16.10
CA ASN A 163 -20.87 11.72 -16.63
C ASN A 163 -21.47 11.72 -18.04
N LEU A 164 -22.36 12.67 -18.37
CA LEU A 164 -23.11 12.70 -19.62
C LEU A 164 -22.42 13.50 -20.74
N CYS A 165 -21.75 14.59 -20.40
CA CYS A 165 -21.11 15.49 -21.36
C CYS A 165 -19.73 15.00 -21.81
N LEU A 166 -19.09 14.10 -21.06
CA LEU A 166 -17.74 13.59 -21.36
C LEU A 166 -17.82 12.20 -21.99
N ARG A 167 -17.63 12.14 -23.31
CA ARG A 167 -17.50 10.90 -24.08
C ARG A 167 -16.10 10.81 -24.67
N PHE A 168 -15.66 9.59 -25.00
CA PHE A 168 -14.39 9.44 -25.73
C PHE A 168 -14.53 9.84 -27.22
N SER A 169 -15.69 9.62 -27.83
CA SER A 169 -15.91 9.85 -29.26
C SER A 169 -16.27 11.30 -29.61
N THR A 170 -16.56 12.16 -28.64
CA THR A 170 -17.03 13.52 -28.90
C THR A 170 -16.27 14.54 -28.08
N THR A 171 -16.17 15.75 -28.62
CA THR A 171 -15.65 16.93 -27.93
C THR A 171 -16.64 17.40 -26.85
N PRO A 172 -16.18 17.77 -25.63
CA PRO A 172 -17.07 18.27 -24.59
C PRO A 172 -17.85 19.53 -25.02
N PRO A 173 -19.15 19.64 -24.68
CA PRO A 173 -19.94 20.84 -25.01
C PRO A 173 -19.40 22.11 -24.34
N ARG A 174 -19.26 23.19 -25.11
CA ARG A 174 -18.75 24.50 -24.62
C ARG A 174 -19.51 25.02 -23.40
N GLU A 175 -20.84 24.89 -23.39
CA GLU A 175 -21.67 25.37 -22.27
C GLU A 175 -21.32 24.67 -20.95
N PHE A 176 -21.02 23.37 -21.00
CA PHE A 176 -20.57 22.60 -19.83
C PHE A 176 -19.16 23.01 -19.39
N VAL A 177 -18.24 23.15 -20.34
CA VAL A 177 -16.87 23.60 -20.07
C VAL A 177 -16.85 24.97 -19.41
N HIS A 178 -17.66 25.92 -19.90
CA HIS A 178 -17.76 27.27 -19.30
C HIS A 178 -18.32 27.26 -17.89
N LEU A 179 -19.30 26.39 -17.59
CA LEU A 179 -19.80 26.20 -16.23
C LEU A 179 -18.66 25.75 -15.30
N VAL A 180 -17.91 24.75 -15.74
CA VAL A 180 -16.86 24.12 -14.94
C VAL A 180 -15.70 25.09 -14.68
N ILE A 181 -15.23 25.83 -15.69
CA ILE A 181 -14.20 26.87 -15.54
C ILE A 181 -14.64 27.94 -14.53
N ARG A 182 -15.88 28.43 -14.66
CA ARG A 182 -16.39 29.44 -13.71
C ARG A 182 -16.53 28.87 -12.31
N GLY A 183 -16.88 27.60 -12.19
CA GLY A 183 -17.06 26.90 -10.94
C GLY A 183 -15.77 26.66 -10.15
N THR A 184 -14.59 26.69 -10.78
CA THR A 184 -13.31 26.56 -10.05
C THR A 184 -13.03 27.72 -9.10
N ASN A 185 -13.67 28.88 -9.32
CA ASN A 185 -13.63 30.04 -8.42
C ASN A 185 -14.99 30.26 -7.73
N ASN A 186 -15.76 29.18 -7.51
CA ASN A 186 -17.00 29.26 -6.75
C ASN A 186 -16.67 29.62 -5.29
N PRO A 187 -17.39 30.55 -4.63
CA PRO A 187 -17.10 30.93 -3.25
C PRO A 187 -17.31 29.79 -2.24
N VAL A 188 -18.15 28.80 -2.55
CA VAL A 188 -18.44 27.66 -1.67
C VAL A 188 -17.35 26.59 -1.83
N PRO A 189 -16.52 26.31 -0.80
CA PRO A 189 -15.41 25.36 -0.90
C PRO A 189 -15.85 23.97 -1.35
N TYR A 190 -16.93 23.45 -0.78
CA TYR A 190 -17.48 22.14 -1.13
C TYR A 190 -17.78 21.99 -2.63
N LEU A 191 -18.44 22.98 -3.24
CA LEU A 191 -18.73 22.95 -4.67
C LEU A 191 -17.48 23.14 -5.52
N ARG A 192 -16.57 24.01 -5.08
CA ARG A 192 -15.33 24.33 -5.80
C ARG A 192 -14.48 23.09 -6.02
N VAL A 193 -14.33 22.23 -5.03
CA VAL A 193 -13.60 20.94 -5.15
C VAL A 193 -14.12 20.12 -6.32
N HIS A 194 -15.45 19.98 -6.42
CA HIS A 194 -16.07 19.19 -7.48
C HIS A 194 -15.93 19.84 -8.87
N TYR A 195 -15.94 21.17 -8.95
CA TYR A 195 -15.65 21.86 -10.20
C TYR A 195 -14.19 21.71 -10.62
N LEU A 196 -13.24 21.76 -9.68
CA LEU A 196 -11.82 21.49 -9.94
C LEU A 196 -11.64 20.07 -10.51
N GLN A 197 -12.24 19.07 -9.85
CA GLN A 197 -12.24 17.67 -10.31
C GLN A 197 -12.83 17.53 -11.72
N ALA A 198 -14.03 18.09 -11.95
CA ALA A 198 -14.67 18.04 -13.25
C ALA A 198 -13.79 18.68 -14.33
N PHE A 199 -13.14 19.82 -14.04
CA PHE A 199 -12.29 20.50 -15.02
C PHE A 199 -11.04 19.70 -15.37
N THR A 200 -10.39 19.12 -14.35
CA THR A 200 -9.25 18.21 -14.55
C THR A 200 -9.63 17.06 -15.48
N VAL A 201 -10.81 16.44 -15.27
CA VAL A 201 -11.29 15.36 -16.14
C VAL A 201 -11.55 15.83 -17.57
N VAL A 202 -12.07 17.05 -17.77
CA VAL A 202 -12.23 17.64 -19.12
C VAL A 202 -10.87 17.70 -19.84
N LEU A 203 -9.88 18.35 -19.23
CA LEU A 203 -8.57 18.56 -19.85
C LEU A 203 -7.82 17.24 -20.06
N PHE A 204 -7.87 16.35 -19.07
CA PHE A 204 -7.30 15.01 -19.18
C PHE A 204 -7.92 14.23 -20.34
N LYS A 205 -9.26 14.21 -20.45
CA LYS A 205 -9.95 13.45 -21.50
C LYS A 205 -9.58 13.96 -22.89
N MET A 206 -9.55 15.28 -23.07
CA MET A 206 -9.16 15.90 -24.34
C MET A 206 -7.72 15.51 -24.73
N ARG A 207 -6.79 15.51 -23.77
CA ARG A 207 -5.41 15.10 -24.00
C ARG A 207 -5.29 13.61 -24.33
N GLU A 208 -5.99 12.74 -23.60
CA GLU A 208 -6.00 11.29 -23.84
C GLU A 208 -6.60 10.93 -25.21
N GLN A 209 -7.67 11.61 -25.62
CA GLN A 209 -8.25 11.47 -26.97
C GLN A 209 -7.19 11.78 -28.03
N ALA A 210 -6.50 12.91 -27.90
CA ALA A 210 -5.46 13.33 -28.83
C ALA A 210 -4.26 12.35 -28.84
N LEU A 211 -3.80 11.87 -27.67
CA LEU A 211 -2.72 10.88 -27.55
C LEU A 211 -3.05 9.55 -28.23
N CYS A 212 -4.30 9.09 -28.09
CA CYS A 212 -4.80 7.87 -28.71
C CYS A 212 -5.17 8.02 -30.19
N GLY A 213 -4.98 9.21 -30.78
CA GLY A 213 -5.36 9.49 -32.17
C GLY A 213 -6.87 9.40 -32.41
N TYR A 214 -7.67 9.77 -31.41
CA TYR A 214 -9.13 9.78 -31.43
C TYR A 214 -9.77 8.41 -31.73
N ARG A 215 -9.01 7.32 -31.53
CA ARG A 215 -9.50 5.95 -31.69
C ARG A 215 -9.72 5.30 -30.33
N TYR A 216 -10.96 4.93 -30.05
CA TYR A 216 -11.30 4.31 -28.77
C TYR A 216 -10.58 2.96 -28.57
N HIS A 217 -10.35 2.22 -29.65
CA HIS A 217 -9.52 1.01 -29.63
C HIS A 217 -8.15 1.28 -28.98
N ASN A 218 -7.43 2.32 -29.42
CA ASN A 218 -6.12 2.66 -28.91
C ASN A 218 -6.18 2.99 -27.41
N TYR A 219 -7.22 3.68 -26.96
CA TYR A 219 -7.43 3.99 -25.55
C TYR A 219 -7.58 2.73 -24.68
N LEU A 220 -8.33 1.71 -25.13
CA LEU A 220 -8.50 0.46 -24.39
C LEU A 220 -7.19 -0.32 -24.23
N PHE A 221 -6.36 -0.32 -25.27
CA PHE A 221 -5.06 -1.00 -25.26
C PHE A 221 -3.95 -0.14 -24.61
N GLY A 222 -4.23 1.11 -24.24
CA GLY A 222 -3.24 2.06 -23.72
C GLY A 222 -2.17 2.41 -24.75
N GLN A 223 -2.57 2.53 -26.02
CA GLN A 223 -1.71 2.87 -27.15
C GLN A 223 -1.74 4.37 -27.41
N HIS A 224 -0.65 5.07 -27.10
CA HIS A 224 -0.51 6.50 -27.36
C HIS A 224 0.21 6.71 -28.71
N VAL A 225 -0.52 6.54 -29.80
CA VAL A 225 0.03 6.62 -31.16
C VAL A 225 0.57 8.00 -31.54
N ASN A 226 0.08 9.06 -30.88
CA ASN A 226 0.50 10.44 -31.13
C ASN A 226 1.53 10.95 -30.11
N ASP A 227 2.05 10.09 -29.22
CA ASP A 227 3.14 10.44 -28.32
C ASP A 227 4.49 10.39 -29.07
N LYS A 228 4.92 11.55 -29.58
CA LYS A 228 6.17 11.70 -30.33
C LYS A 228 7.43 11.63 -29.46
N ASN A 229 7.28 11.68 -28.14
CA ASN A 229 8.38 11.66 -27.18
C ASN A 229 8.66 10.25 -26.68
N ARG A 230 7.65 9.39 -26.69
CA ARG A 230 7.79 7.96 -26.42
C ARG A 230 8.55 7.24 -27.54
N SER A 231 9.45 6.36 -27.15
CA SER A 231 10.30 5.54 -28.03
C SER A 231 10.50 4.16 -27.40
N GLU A 232 11.04 3.22 -28.19
CA GLU A 232 11.42 1.89 -27.70
C GLU A 232 12.91 1.66 -27.93
N VAL A 233 13.62 1.28 -26.88
CA VAL A 233 15.03 0.87 -26.98
C VAL A 233 15.07 -0.64 -27.13
N LEU A 234 15.78 -1.11 -28.16
CA LEU A 234 16.04 -2.53 -28.39
C LEU A 234 17.16 -3.02 -27.47
N VAL A 235 16.89 -4.11 -26.75
CA VAL A 235 17.90 -4.81 -25.97
C VAL A 235 18.41 -5.96 -26.81
N ARG A 236 19.57 -5.78 -27.44
CA ARG A 236 20.19 -6.83 -28.26
C ARG A 236 20.70 -7.98 -27.40
N LYS A 237 21.30 -7.65 -26.26
CA LYS A 237 21.82 -8.58 -25.26
C LYS A 237 21.78 -7.89 -23.90
N GLY A 238 20.94 -8.38 -22.99
CA GLY A 238 20.72 -7.78 -21.66
C GLY A 238 21.70 -8.29 -20.60
N ASP A 239 22.93 -8.63 -20.96
CA ASP A 239 23.87 -9.25 -20.03
C ASP A 239 24.35 -8.27 -18.92
N GLY A 240 25.23 -8.75 -18.03
CA GLY A 240 25.74 -7.93 -16.92
C GLY A 240 26.35 -6.61 -17.39
N ASN A 241 27.12 -6.64 -18.49
CA ASN A 241 27.71 -5.43 -19.08
C ASN A 241 26.65 -4.43 -19.54
N PHE A 242 25.58 -4.89 -20.19
CA PHE A 242 24.47 -4.01 -20.56
C PHE A 242 23.80 -3.37 -19.33
N THR A 243 23.63 -4.15 -18.26
CA THR A 243 23.05 -3.65 -17.00
C THR A 243 23.96 -2.61 -16.34
N ASP A 244 25.27 -2.86 -16.32
CA ASP A 244 26.26 -1.92 -15.78
C ASP A 244 26.30 -0.63 -16.61
N ASP A 245 26.32 -0.72 -17.94
CA ASP A 245 26.26 0.43 -18.85
C ASP A 245 24.97 1.24 -18.65
N PHE A 246 23.84 0.54 -18.44
CA PHE A 246 22.55 1.15 -18.15
C PHE A 246 22.59 1.95 -16.84
N LEU A 247 23.13 1.37 -15.77
CA LEU A 247 23.24 2.05 -14.46
C LEU A 247 24.27 3.19 -14.48
N GLU A 248 25.41 3.01 -15.16
CA GLU A 248 26.43 4.05 -15.34
C GLU A 248 25.88 5.26 -16.12
N ALA A 249 24.93 5.07 -17.02
CA ALA A 249 24.30 6.16 -17.76
C ALA A 249 23.50 7.13 -16.87
N PHE A 250 23.10 6.73 -15.65
CA PHE A 250 22.45 7.62 -14.67
C PHE A 250 23.44 8.44 -13.85
N LYS A 251 24.72 8.07 -13.85
CA LYS A 251 25.80 8.80 -13.14
C LYS A 251 26.39 9.94 -13.98
N LYS A 252 26.30 9.84 -15.31
CA LYS A 252 26.87 10.83 -16.25
C LYS A 252 25.98 12.08 -16.34
N SER A 253 26.63 13.24 -16.39
CA SER A 253 25.98 14.55 -16.56
C SER A 253 25.80 14.98 -18.02
N GLU A 254 26.26 14.16 -18.97
CA GLU A 254 26.09 14.42 -20.41
C GLU A 254 24.64 14.23 -20.85
N THR A 255 24.22 14.93 -21.91
CA THR A 255 22.88 14.78 -22.48
C THR A 255 22.65 13.31 -22.85
N PRO A 256 21.69 12.62 -22.20
CA PRO A 256 21.51 11.21 -22.44
C PRO A 256 20.91 10.98 -23.83
N LEU A 257 21.11 9.78 -24.40
CA LEU A 257 20.46 9.41 -25.67
C LEU A 257 18.93 9.28 -25.49
N TYR A 258 18.52 8.76 -24.33
CA TYR A 258 17.13 8.55 -23.95
C TYR A 258 16.97 8.61 -22.42
N MET A 259 15.74 8.83 -21.99
CA MET A 259 15.34 8.85 -20.58
C MET A 259 14.39 7.69 -20.28
N VAL A 260 14.42 7.18 -19.04
CA VAL A 260 13.62 6.05 -18.58
C VAL A 260 12.84 6.46 -17.33
N ASP A 261 11.57 6.76 -17.53
CA ASP A 261 10.69 7.25 -16.46
C ASP A 261 10.15 6.11 -15.58
N ALA A 262 10.00 4.91 -16.12
CA ALA A 262 9.51 3.77 -15.36
C ALA A 262 10.64 3.06 -14.59
N GLY A 263 10.38 2.66 -13.34
CA GLY A 263 11.35 1.94 -12.49
C GLY A 263 11.46 0.43 -12.72
N TYR A 264 10.57 -0.19 -13.50
CA TYR A 264 10.55 -1.66 -13.70
C TYR A 264 11.47 -2.24 -14.81
N PRO A 265 11.85 -1.52 -15.89
CA PRO A 265 12.58 -2.13 -17.00
C PRO A 265 13.93 -2.73 -16.60
N GLY A 266 14.11 -4.04 -16.72
CA GLY A 266 15.38 -4.69 -16.39
C GLY A 266 15.59 -4.99 -14.91
N TRP A 267 14.64 -4.66 -14.03
CA TRP A 267 14.75 -4.93 -12.60
C TRP A 267 14.88 -6.43 -12.30
N LEU A 268 13.97 -7.25 -12.84
CA LEU A 268 14.04 -8.71 -12.75
C LEU A 268 14.77 -9.31 -13.95
N VAL A 269 14.32 -8.98 -15.16
CA VAL A 269 14.80 -9.56 -16.42
C VAL A 269 14.70 -8.54 -17.54
N TRP A 270 15.66 -8.54 -18.45
CA TRP A 270 15.61 -7.75 -19.65
C TRP A 270 14.71 -8.41 -20.70
N GLY A 271 13.75 -7.63 -21.20
CA GLY A 271 12.95 -7.98 -22.38
C GLY A 271 13.70 -7.69 -23.67
N LYS A 272 13.12 -8.01 -24.82
CA LYS A 272 13.70 -7.67 -26.14
C LYS A 272 13.78 -6.16 -26.39
N LYS A 273 12.93 -5.39 -25.70
CA LYS A 273 12.83 -3.94 -25.78
C LYS A 273 12.21 -3.38 -24.51
N PHE A 274 12.44 -2.10 -24.24
CA PHE A 274 11.74 -1.35 -23.18
C PHE A 274 11.33 0.04 -23.66
N THR A 275 10.32 0.63 -22.99
CA THR A 275 9.85 1.98 -23.30
C THR A 275 10.82 3.01 -22.74
N SER A 276 11.18 3.99 -23.57
CA SER A 276 12.00 5.14 -23.22
C SER A 276 11.38 6.43 -23.75
N TYR A 277 11.95 7.56 -23.37
CA TYR A 277 11.55 8.88 -23.82
C TYR A 277 12.74 9.65 -24.40
N LYS A 278 12.46 10.57 -25.31
CA LYS A 278 13.48 11.48 -25.84
C LYS A 278 14.09 12.29 -24.71
N ALA A 279 15.42 12.42 -24.74
CA ALA A 279 16.14 13.29 -23.83
C ALA A 279 15.83 14.79 -24.08
N GLU A 280 15.53 15.12 -25.34
CA GLU A 280 15.02 16.42 -25.75
C GLU A 280 13.56 16.27 -26.21
N PRO A 281 12.58 16.55 -25.34
CA PRO A 281 11.16 16.39 -25.67
C PRO A 281 10.70 17.41 -26.71
N LEU A 282 9.80 16.98 -27.58
CA LEU A 282 9.05 17.82 -28.50
C LEU A 282 7.75 18.29 -27.84
N SER A 283 7.32 19.51 -28.16
CA SER A 283 6.00 20.01 -27.74
C SER A 283 4.87 19.14 -28.30
N PHE A 284 3.83 18.96 -27.48
CA PHE A 284 2.63 18.24 -27.89
C PHE A 284 1.73 19.14 -28.75
N ASN A 285 1.37 18.69 -29.95
CA ASN A 285 0.57 19.46 -30.89
C ASN A 285 -0.38 18.59 -31.74
N SER A 286 -0.88 17.49 -31.18
CA SER A 286 -1.63 16.47 -31.92
C SER A 286 -3.15 16.57 -31.74
N TYR A 287 -3.65 17.71 -31.25
CA TYR A 287 -5.08 17.99 -31.17
C TYR A 287 -5.66 18.23 -32.57
N ASP A 288 -6.88 17.76 -32.82
CA ASP A 288 -7.65 18.07 -34.01
C ASP A 288 -8.20 19.52 -33.97
N GLU A 289 -8.83 19.95 -35.07
CA GLU A 289 -9.33 21.32 -35.22
C GLU A 289 -10.41 21.68 -34.17
N GLU A 290 -11.33 20.75 -33.89
CA GLU A 290 -12.40 20.96 -32.90
C GLU A 290 -11.85 21.08 -31.48
N ALA A 291 -10.97 20.16 -31.06
CA ALA A 291 -10.35 20.22 -29.74
C ALA A 291 -9.46 21.45 -29.61
N THR A 292 -8.71 21.81 -30.65
CA THR A 292 -7.88 23.03 -30.65
C THR A 292 -8.75 24.27 -30.46
N SER A 293 -9.86 24.39 -31.21
CA SER A 293 -10.81 25.51 -31.07
C SER A 293 -11.46 25.59 -29.69
N LEU A 294 -11.69 24.45 -29.03
CA LEU A 294 -12.19 24.42 -27.65
C LEU A 294 -11.10 24.82 -26.65
N LEU A 295 -9.87 24.31 -26.80
CA LEU A 295 -8.74 24.66 -25.94
C LEU A 295 -8.37 26.14 -26.03
N ASP A 296 -8.50 26.77 -27.19
CA ASP A 296 -8.27 28.20 -27.35
C ASP A 296 -9.34 29.03 -26.61
N ASP A 297 -10.63 28.65 -26.68
CA ASP A 297 -11.71 29.28 -25.91
C ASP A 297 -11.57 29.03 -24.39
N ILE A 298 -11.08 27.86 -24.00
CA ILE A 298 -10.70 27.59 -22.60
C ILE A 298 -9.57 28.56 -22.20
N GLY A 299 -8.49 28.61 -22.97
CA GLY A 299 -7.30 29.39 -22.66
C GLY A 299 -7.55 30.90 -22.56
N GLN A 300 -8.45 31.45 -23.38
CA GLN A 300 -8.90 32.85 -23.29
C GLN A 300 -9.59 33.19 -21.95
N ARG A 301 -10.15 32.19 -21.25
CA ARG A 301 -10.83 32.35 -19.95
C ARG A 301 -9.90 32.10 -18.77
N LEU A 302 -8.74 31.52 -19.02
CA LEU A 302 -7.68 31.32 -18.05
C LEU A 302 -6.72 32.51 -18.14
N ASP A 303 -7.07 33.58 -17.42
CA ASP A 303 -6.31 34.82 -17.35
C ASP A 303 -5.67 35.01 -15.95
N HIS A 304 -4.89 36.09 -15.80
CA HIS A 304 -4.26 36.44 -14.52
C HIS A 304 -5.27 36.54 -13.37
N LYS A 305 -6.48 37.08 -13.62
CA LYS A 305 -7.51 37.24 -12.60
C LYS A 305 -8.05 35.88 -12.14
N TRP A 306 -8.37 34.99 -13.08
CA TRP A 306 -8.84 33.64 -12.77
C TRP A 306 -7.84 32.90 -11.88
N LEU A 307 -6.54 33.00 -12.20
CA LEU A 307 -5.48 32.35 -11.44
C LEU A 307 -5.31 32.97 -10.04
N SER A 308 -5.38 34.30 -9.94
CA SER A 308 -5.33 35.02 -8.66
C SER A 308 -6.50 34.64 -7.74
N ASP A 309 -7.73 34.66 -8.26
CA ASP A 309 -8.94 34.25 -7.53
C ASP A 309 -8.82 32.80 -7.03
N LEU A 310 -8.31 31.89 -7.87
CA LEU A 310 -8.08 30.50 -7.49
C LEU A 310 -7.08 30.39 -6.33
N PHE A 311 -5.94 31.07 -6.41
CA PHE A 311 -4.92 31.03 -5.37
C PHE A 311 -5.41 31.61 -4.03
N ASN A 312 -6.17 32.69 -4.07
CA ASN A 312 -6.79 33.29 -2.88
C ASN A 312 -7.75 32.32 -2.20
N HIS A 313 -8.53 31.55 -2.97
CA HIS A 313 -9.40 30.52 -2.41
C HIS A 313 -8.64 29.37 -1.76
N LEU A 314 -7.52 28.92 -2.36
CA LEU A 314 -6.70 27.83 -1.82
C LEU A 314 -6.00 28.20 -0.50
N GLU A 315 -5.66 29.48 -0.30
CA GLU A 315 -5.10 29.97 0.96
C GLU A 315 -6.12 29.88 2.11
N GLN A 316 -7.40 30.17 1.81
CA GLN A 316 -8.48 30.20 2.81
C GLN A 316 -9.05 28.82 3.17
N GLU A 317 -8.78 27.80 2.36
CA GLU A 317 -9.31 26.44 2.54
C GLU A 317 -8.60 25.64 3.63
N GLU A 318 -9.34 24.73 4.27
CA GLU A 318 -8.74 23.81 5.24
C GLU A 318 -7.81 22.77 4.55
N PRO A 319 -6.70 22.37 5.20
CA PRO A 319 -5.67 21.49 4.63
C PRO A 319 -6.16 20.13 4.10
N ASN A 320 -7.34 19.66 4.52
CA ASN A 320 -7.88 18.34 4.16
C ASN A 320 -8.93 18.37 3.03
N SER A 321 -9.39 19.55 2.60
CA SER A 321 -10.53 19.68 1.68
C SER A 321 -10.17 19.48 0.20
N CYS A 322 -8.94 19.82 -0.22
CA CYS A 322 -8.53 19.90 -1.64
C CYS A 322 -7.16 19.26 -1.93
N ARG A 323 -6.81 18.14 -1.28
CA ARG A 323 -5.42 17.67 -1.23
C ARG A 323 -4.80 17.36 -2.61
N SER A 324 -5.52 16.73 -3.56
CA SER A 324 -4.99 16.38 -4.91
C SER A 324 -5.50 17.28 -6.04
N ASP A 325 -6.78 17.64 -6.02
CA ASP A 325 -7.51 18.04 -7.24
C ASP A 325 -7.04 19.35 -7.89
N CYS A 326 -6.59 20.31 -7.07
CA CYS A 326 -6.06 21.57 -7.59
C CYS A 326 -4.67 21.40 -8.25
N LEU A 327 -3.83 20.52 -7.71
CA LEU A 327 -2.50 20.29 -8.27
C LEU A 327 -2.62 19.69 -9.68
N ASP A 328 -3.48 18.68 -9.83
CA ASP A 328 -3.72 18.03 -11.12
C ASP A 328 -4.28 19.01 -12.15
N LEU A 329 -5.21 19.88 -11.74
CA LEU A 329 -5.70 20.94 -12.61
C LEU A 329 -4.59 21.89 -13.06
N LEU A 330 -3.79 22.39 -12.10
CA LEU A 330 -2.71 23.34 -12.39
C LEU A 330 -1.68 22.76 -13.35
N VAL A 331 -1.37 21.46 -13.24
CA VAL A 331 -0.50 20.77 -14.22
C VAL A 331 -1.06 20.91 -15.64
N HIS A 332 -2.36 20.67 -15.84
CA HIS A 332 -3.00 20.81 -17.15
C HIS A 332 -3.08 22.25 -17.63
N VAL A 333 -3.38 23.20 -16.74
CA VAL A 333 -3.41 24.63 -17.06
C VAL A 333 -2.03 25.12 -17.47
N PHE A 334 -0.98 24.75 -16.75
CA PHE A 334 0.38 25.12 -17.09
C PHE A 334 0.88 24.44 -18.36
N TYR A 335 0.43 23.22 -18.69
CA TYR A 335 0.65 22.66 -20.02
C TYR A 335 0.12 23.57 -21.13
N LEU A 336 -1.12 24.05 -21.00
CA LEU A 336 -1.71 24.99 -21.97
C LEU A 336 -0.98 26.34 -22.01
N MET A 337 -0.46 26.80 -20.86
CA MET A 337 0.38 28.00 -20.78
C MET A 337 1.69 27.82 -21.57
N HIS A 338 2.37 26.69 -21.42
CA HIS A 338 3.60 26.40 -22.17
C HIS A 338 3.35 26.26 -23.68
N GLU A 339 2.16 25.80 -24.06
CA GLU A 339 1.69 25.76 -25.46
C GLU A 339 1.24 27.13 -26.00
N GLY A 340 1.23 28.19 -25.17
CA GLY A 340 0.85 29.54 -25.57
C GLY A 340 -0.66 29.72 -25.79
N LYS A 341 -1.50 28.85 -25.22
CA LYS A 341 -2.96 28.89 -25.40
C LYS A 341 -3.68 29.73 -24.34
N THR A 342 -3.08 29.95 -23.18
CA THR A 342 -3.71 30.67 -22.07
C THR A 342 -3.38 32.16 -22.08
N GLY A 343 -4.24 32.97 -21.47
CA GLY A 343 -3.93 34.37 -21.13
C GLY A 343 -2.93 34.52 -19.98
N ILE A 344 -2.69 33.44 -19.21
CA ILE A 344 -1.65 33.36 -18.16
C ILE A 344 -0.27 33.27 -18.81
N SER A 345 0.70 34.02 -18.27
CA SER A 345 2.13 33.90 -18.60
C SER A 345 2.94 33.32 -17.43
N LEU A 346 4.17 32.88 -17.71
CA LEU A 346 5.08 32.42 -16.66
C LEU A 346 5.38 33.53 -15.63
N GLU A 347 5.41 34.80 -16.05
CA GLU A 347 5.66 35.91 -15.14
C GLU A 347 4.47 36.13 -14.19
N ASP A 348 3.22 35.97 -14.67
CA ASP A 348 2.03 36.00 -13.81
C ASP A 348 2.10 34.90 -12.73
N VAL A 349 2.52 33.68 -13.11
CA VAL A 349 2.66 32.57 -12.16
C VAL A 349 3.72 32.89 -11.11
N LYS A 350 4.87 33.44 -11.50
CA LYS A 350 5.95 33.83 -10.57
C LYS A 350 5.50 34.91 -9.59
N GLU A 351 4.84 35.94 -10.10
CA GLU A 351 4.30 37.05 -9.31
C GLU A 351 3.29 36.54 -8.29
N LEU A 352 2.25 35.83 -8.75
CA LEU A 352 1.19 35.33 -7.89
C LEU A 352 1.70 34.29 -6.89
N THR A 353 2.64 33.43 -7.28
CA THR A 353 3.29 32.48 -6.35
C THR A 353 4.03 33.22 -5.25
N GLN A 354 4.75 34.30 -5.58
CA GLN A 354 5.47 35.10 -4.59
C GLN A 354 4.51 35.87 -3.67
N MET A 355 3.39 36.36 -4.19
CA MET A 355 2.34 37.00 -3.38
C MET A 355 1.74 36.02 -2.36
N VAL A 356 1.38 34.81 -2.81
CA VAL A 356 0.84 33.74 -1.94
C VAL A 356 1.87 33.31 -0.91
N PHE A 357 3.13 33.14 -1.31
CA PHE A 357 4.19 32.71 -0.40
C PHE A 357 4.48 33.76 0.68
N GLY A 358 4.37 35.05 0.34
CA GLY A 358 4.59 36.16 1.25
C GLY A 358 6.01 36.17 1.82
N ASP A 359 6.10 36.22 3.16
CA ASP A 359 7.36 36.19 3.91
C ASP A 359 7.89 34.76 4.16
N GLY A 360 7.10 33.73 3.86
CA GLY A 360 7.47 32.32 4.07
C GLY A 360 7.43 31.87 5.53
N ASN A 361 6.61 32.51 6.38
CA ASN A 361 6.43 32.10 7.79
C ASN A 361 5.15 31.28 8.04
N ASP A 362 4.19 31.32 7.12
CA ASP A 362 2.88 30.67 7.26
C ASP A 362 2.85 29.29 6.58
N ASN A 363 2.48 28.25 7.34
CA ASN A 363 2.42 26.87 6.84
C ASN A 363 1.34 26.67 5.77
N ASP A 364 0.21 27.38 5.84
CA ASP A 364 -0.85 27.28 4.82
C ASP A 364 -0.41 27.92 3.51
N ARG A 365 0.39 28.99 3.57
CA ARG A 365 1.04 29.58 2.38
C ARG A 365 2.07 28.65 1.77
N HIS A 366 2.87 27.96 2.58
CA HIS A 366 3.77 26.91 2.10
C HIS A 366 2.99 25.79 1.40
N ARG A 367 1.85 25.36 1.96
CA ARG A 367 1.00 24.32 1.37
C ARG A 367 0.55 24.73 -0.04
N VAL A 368 0.05 25.94 -0.23
CA VAL A 368 -0.39 26.42 -1.55
C VAL A 368 0.79 26.61 -2.50
N ALA A 369 1.86 27.30 -2.07
CA ALA A 369 3.04 27.54 -2.88
C ALA A 369 3.72 26.24 -3.35
N SER A 370 3.79 25.24 -2.47
CA SER A 370 4.36 23.93 -2.81
C SER A 370 3.58 23.24 -3.93
N LYS A 371 2.23 23.34 -3.94
CA LYS A 371 1.39 22.81 -5.03
C LYS A 371 1.60 23.55 -6.34
N ILE A 372 1.66 24.88 -6.30
CA ILE A 372 1.86 25.71 -7.51
C ILE A 372 3.21 25.39 -8.15
N VAL A 373 4.29 25.42 -7.37
CA VAL A 373 5.65 25.15 -7.89
C VAL A 373 5.79 23.69 -8.32
N GLY A 374 5.21 22.74 -7.58
CA GLY A 374 5.19 21.32 -7.95
C GLY A 374 4.47 21.09 -9.29
N ALA A 375 3.30 21.70 -9.48
CA ALA A 375 2.56 21.65 -10.74
C ALA A 375 3.34 22.31 -11.89
N LEU A 376 3.98 23.45 -11.64
CA LEU A 376 4.77 24.18 -12.63
C LEU A 376 5.94 23.32 -13.15
N VAL A 377 6.70 22.70 -12.25
CA VAL A 377 7.81 21.80 -12.62
C VAL A 377 7.27 20.54 -13.31
N LYS A 378 6.23 19.90 -12.77
CA LYS A 378 5.65 18.70 -13.38
C LYS A 378 5.16 18.93 -14.81
N SER A 379 4.56 20.09 -15.08
CA SER A 379 4.05 20.47 -16.41
C SER A 379 5.14 20.72 -17.46
N CYS A 380 6.41 20.87 -17.07
CA CYS A 380 7.48 21.15 -18.02
C CYS A 380 8.26 19.90 -18.47
N HIS A 381 8.15 18.77 -17.77
CA HIS A 381 8.98 17.57 -18.05
C HIS A 381 8.87 17.04 -19.49
N ASP A 382 7.72 17.26 -20.13
CA ASP A 382 7.45 16.83 -21.51
C ASP A 382 7.60 17.97 -22.54
N GLN A 383 8.08 19.14 -22.12
CA GLN A 383 8.30 20.32 -22.98
C GLN A 383 9.75 20.38 -23.50
N PRO A 384 10.03 21.18 -24.55
CA PRO A 384 11.39 21.43 -25.00
C PRO A 384 12.29 21.99 -23.91
N LEU A 385 13.60 21.72 -24.00
CA LEU A 385 14.59 22.13 -22.99
C LEU A 385 14.58 23.64 -22.72
N SER A 386 14.36 24.48 -23.74
CA SER A 386 14.26 25.94 -23.56
C SER A 386 13.14 26.36 -22.61
N THR A 387 12.00 25.67 -22.63
CA THR A 387 10.89 25.90 -21.71
C THR A 387 11.23 25.36 -20.32
N GLN A 388 11.82 24.16 -20.25
CA GLN A 388 12.26 23.57 -18.98
C GLN A 388 13.26 24.47 -18.25
N ASP A 389 14.28 24.96 -18.97
CA ASP A 389 15.35 25.79 -18.42
C ASP A 389 14.80 27.06 -17.77
N ARG A 390 13.90 27.78 -18.47
CA ARG A 390 13.25 28.99 -17.95
C ARG A 390 12.43 28.74 -16.69
N ILE A 391 11.80 27.57 -16.59
CA ILE A 391 10.99 27.20 -15.43
C ILE A 391 11.89 26.81 -14.25
N TYR A 392 12.91 25.99 -14.50
CA TYR A 392 13.85 25.59 -13.45
C TYR A 392 14.71 26.75 -12.95
N GLU A 393 15.03 27.75 -13.78
CA GLU A 393 15.70 28.99 -13.36
C GLU A 393 14.96 29.71 -12.21
N TYR A 394 13.63 29.58 -12.15
CA TYR A 394 12.82 30.11 -11.07
C TYR A 394 12.52 29.05 -9.99
N ALA A 395 12.01 27.89 -10.39
CA ALA A 395 11.49 26.90 -9.47
C ALA A 395 12.58 26.21 -8.64
N ALA A 396 13.75 25.92 -9.24
CA ALA A 396 14.81 25.22 -8.51
C ALA A 396 15.40 26.09 -7.37
N PRO A 397 15.78 27.36 -7.58
CA PRO A 397 16.22 28.22 -6.49
C PRO A 397 15.13 28.42 -5.43
N PHE A 398 13.85 28.51 -5.82
CA PHE A 398 12.73 28.63 -4.89
C PHE A 398 12.65 27.40 -3.96
N ILE A 399 12.57 26.20 -4.53
CA ILE A 399 12.48 24.94 -3.77
C ILE A 399 13.71 24.78 -2.88
N LEU A 400 14.91 24.97 -3.42
CA LEU A 400 16.16 24.77 -2.68
C LEU A 400 16.32 25.77 -1.54
N LYS A 401 15.88 27.02 -1.72
CA LYS A 401 15.84 28.02 -0.64
C LYS A 401 14.93 27.55 0.49
N VAL A 402 13.75 27.03 0.17
CA VAL A 402 12.82 26.51 1.19
C VAL A 402 13.40 25.30 1.90
N VAL A 403 13.85 24.30 1.14
CA VAL A 403 14.43 23.07 1.69
C VAL A 403 15.63 23.35 2.59
N THR A 404 16.48 24.32 2.22
CA THR A 404 17.70 24.60 2.99
C THR A 404 17.44 25.45 4.22
N ASN A 405 16.53 26.43 4.14
CA ASN A 405 16.44 27.50 5.16
C ASN A 405 15.07 27.66 5.81
N ASN A 406 13.97 27.28 5.15
CA ASN A 406 12.60 27.59 5.61
C ASN A 406 11.74 26.33 5.84
N LEU A 407 12.36 25.15 5.99
CA LEU A 407 11.62 23.97 6.43
C LEU A 407 11.29 24.07 7.92
N SER A 408 10.06 23.66 8.26
CA SER A 408 9.53 23.55 9.60
C SER A 408 8.76 22.23 9.73
N PRO A 409 8.51 21.74 10.96
CA PRO A 409 7.65 20.57 11.16
C PRO A 409 6.25 20.72 10.54
N GLY A 410 5.73 21.94 10.46
CA GLY A 410 4.39 22.22 9.92
C GLY A 410 4.31 22.26 8.39
N ASN A 411 5.42 22.53 7.70
CA ASN A 411 5.44 22.62 6.24
C ASN A 411 6.15 21.46 5.53
N LEU A 412 6.87 20.60 6.26
CA LEU A 412 7.67 19.51 5.69
C LEU A 412 6.87 18.60 4.76
N GLU A 413 5.69 18.14 5.20
CA GLU A 413 4.86 17.22 4.40
C GLU A 413 4.35 17.87 3.10
N SER A 414 4.16 19.19 3.08
CA SER A 414 3.77 19.90 1.85
C SER A 414 4.91 19.89 0.83
N TRP A 415 6.14 20.10 1.27
CA TRP A 415 7.31 20.09 0.38
C TRP A 415 7.74 18.67 -0.01
N LEU A 416 7.55 17.68 0.85
CA LEU A 416 7.67 16.27 0.47
C LEU A 416 6.67 15.92 -0.62
N GLY A 417 5.39 16.31 -0.49
CA GLY A 417 4.38 16.12 -1.53
C GLY A 417 4.71 16.84 -2.85
N CYS A 418 5.25 18.06 -2.78
CA CYS A 418 5.72 18.79 -3.97
C CYS A 418 6.86 18.04 -4.69
N LEU A 419 7.88 17.59 -3.95
CA LEU A 419 8.99 16.82 -4.50
C LEU A 419 8.54 15.44 -5.00
N ASP A 420 7.56 14.82 -4.35
CA ASP A 420 6.99 13.54 -4.76
C ASP A 420 6.36 13.66 -6.16
N VAL A 421 5.48 14.64 -6.36
CA VAL A 421 4.86 14.92 -7.66
C VAL A 421 5.90 15.15 -8.77
N ILE A 422 6.99 15.84 -8.46
CA ILE A 422 8.09 16.10 -9.39
C ILE A 422 8.84 14.80 -9.72
N THR A 423 9.15 13.96 -8.73
CA THR A 423 10.10 12.85 -8.88
C THR A 423 9.47 11.49 -9.15
N VAL A 424 8.19 11.29 -8.84
CA VAL A 424 7.48 10.01 -9.00
C VAL A 424 7.37 9.60 -10.47
N ASP A 425 7.64 8.32 -10.74
CA ASP A 425 7.64 7.73 -12.10
C ASP A 425 8.45 8.58 -13.09
N ARG A 426 9.63 9.06 -12.70
CA ARG A 426 10.50 9.88 -13.55
C ARG A 426 11.95 9.45 -13.50
N ASP A 427 12.65 9.69 -14.60
CA ASP A 427 14.09 9.54 -14.69
C ASP A 427 14.78 10.59 -13.77
N PRO A 428 15.71 10.19 -12.87
CA PRO A 428 16.42 11.11 -11.99
C PRO A 428 17.10 12.28 -12.72
N ARG A 429 17.51 12.07 -13.98
CA ARG A 429 18.22 13.07 -14.79
C ARG A 429 17.32 14.20 -15.27
N ARG A 430 15.98 14.02 -15.29
CA ARG A 430 15.04 15.11 -15.63
C ARG A 430 15.02 16.21 -14.59
N CYS A 431 15.18 15.83 -13.33
CA CYS A 431 15.03 16.75 -12.19
C CYS A 431 16.38 17.15 -11.59
N TYR A 432 17.49 17.01 -12.34
CA TYR A 432 18.87 17.13 -11.83
C TYR A 432 19.12 18.47 -11.11
N ARG A 433 18.55 19.58 -11.60
CA ARG A 433 18.71 20.92 -11.01
C ARG A 433 18.24 21.01 -9.55
N ILE A 434 17.29 20.19 -9.15
CA ILE A 434 16.82 20.08 -7.75
C ILE A 434 17.52 18.91 -7.06
N VAL A 435 17.46 17.74 -7.71
CA VAL A 435 17.89 16.46 -7.14
C VAL A 435 19.40 16.46 -6.84
N ASP A 436 20.24 17.07 -7.66
CA ASP A 436 21.70 17.09 -7.42
C ASP A 436 22.06 17.88 -6.18
N SER A 437 21.34 18.95 -5.87
CA SER A 437 21.53 19.66 -4.60
C SER A 437 21.07 18.80 -3.41
N LEU A 438 19.93 18.11 -3.53
CA LEU A 438 19.41 17.23 -2.47
C LEU A 438 20.33 16.02 -2.20
N LYS A 439 20.94 15.44 -3.25
CA LYS A 439 21.93 14.36 -3.14
C LYS A 439 23.15 14.74 -2.30
N THR A 440 23.45 16.03 -2.13
CA THR A 440 24.59 16.53 -1.32
C THR A 440 24.24 16.83 0.13
N LEU A 441 22.98 16.67 0.54
CA LEU A 441 22.57 16.83 1.92
C LEU A 441 23.26 15.77 2.80
N ARG A 442 23.73 16.20 3.96
CA ARG A 442 24.47 15.35 4.91
C ARG A 442 24.02 15.71 6.32
N LEU A 443 23.98 14.71 7.19
CA LEU A 443 23.70 14.90 8.61
C LEU A 443 24.82 15.70 9.28
N GLY A 444 24.47 16.45 10.33
CA GLY A 444 25.43 17.17 11.18
C GLY A 444 26.06 18.44 10.57
N LYS A 445 25.63 18.90 9.38
CA LYS A 445 26.16 20.12 8.74
C LYS A 445 25.76 21.44 9.45
N LYS A 446 24.57 21.50 10.04
CA LYS A 446 24.09 22.66 10.82
C LYS A 446 24.07 22.26 12.29
N HIS A 447 24.87 22.92 13.13
CA HIS A 447 24.97 22.60 14.56
C HIS A 447 23.57 22.54 15.23
N ASN A 448 23.24 21.38 15.81
CA ASN A 448 22.20 21.14 16.83
C ASN A 448 20.70 21.26 16.46
N SER A 449 20.31 21.14 15.20
CA SER A 449 18.88 21.07 14.84
C SER A 449 18.44 19.62 14.57
N ILE A 450 17.80 18.99 15.56
CA ILE A 450 17.17 17.64 15.46
C ILE A 450 16.31 17.57 14.20
N PHE A 451 15.50 18.61 13.98
CA PHE A 451 14.60 18.69 12.84
C PHE A 451 15.33 18.77 11.50
N THR A 452 16.49 19.42 11.43
CA THR A 452 17.29 19.50 10.19
C THR A 452 17.81 18.12 9.78
N ASP A 453 18.27 17.32 10.74
CA ASP A 453 18.69 15.94 10.46
C ASP A 453 17.48 15.09 10.04
N GLN A 454 16.35 15.17 10.77
CA GLN A 454 15.12 14.44 10.42
C GLN A 454 14.58 14.78 9.04
N SER A 455 14.46 16.07 8.72
CA SER A 455 13.99 16.53 7.40
C SER A 455 14.95 16.13 6.29
N THR A 456 16.26 16.19 6.52
CA THR A 456 17.27 15.69 5.57
C THR A 456 17.06 14.21 5.27
N ILE A 457 16.86 13.38 6.30
CA ILE A 457 16.64 11.94 6.13
C ILE A 457 15.37 11.69 5.32
N LYS A 458 14.24 12.32 5.69
CA LYS A 458 12.97 12.19 4.98
C LYS A 458 13.05 12.62 3.51
N LEU A 459 13.78 13.69 3.21
CA LEU A 459 14.02 14.14 1.84
C LEU A 459 14.80 13.11 1.02
N LEU A 460 15.85 12.52 1.61
CA LEU A 460 16.63 11.48 0.95
C LEU A 460 15.80 10.20 0.77
N GLU A 461 15.04 9.80 1.78
CA GLU A 461 14.12 8.66 1.75
C GLU A 461 13.11 8.76 0.59
N LEU A 462 12.54 9.94 0.38
CA LEU A 462 11.65 10.21 -0.76
C LEU A 462 12.35 9.95 -2.10
N LEU A 463 13.59 10.42 -2.27
CA LEU A 463 14.33 10.21 -3.52
C LEU A 463 14.65 8.73 -3.77
N PHE A 464 15.02 7.98 -2.74
CA PHE A 464 15.24 6.53 -2.87
C PHE A 464 13.95 5.80 -3.26
N ASN A 465 12.83 6.14 -2.62
CA ASN A 465 11.53 5.54 -2.95
C ASN A 465 11.12 5.79 -4.40
N ASN A 466 11.26 7.03 -4.88
CA ASN A 466 10.73 7.42 -6.18
C ASN A 466 11.61 6.99 -7.37
N PHE A 467 12.93 7.04 -7.20
CA PHE A 467 13.87 6.68 -8.26
C PHE A 467 14.33 5.22 -8.21
N GLY A 468 14.17 4.56 -7.06
CA GLY A 468 14.48 3.15 -6.88
C GLY A 468 15.93 2.80 -7.27
N TRP A 469 16.06 1.67 -7.96
CA TRP A 469 17.35 1.10 -8.37
C TRP A 469 18.08 1.90 -9.48
N HIS A 470 17.52 3.01 -9.97
CA HIS A 470 18.22 3.96 -10.85
C HIS A 470 18.95 5.09 -10.09
N PHE A 471 18.68 5.27 -8.78
CA PHE A 471 19.21 6.41 -8.03
C PHE A 471 20.67 6.24 -7.55
N GLU A 472 21.56 7.14 -7.96
CA GLU A 472 22.94 7.29 -7.46
C GLU A 472 23.11 8.69 -6.85
N PRO A 473 23.83 8.92 -5.71
CA PRO A 473 25.09 8.29 -5.30
C PRO A 473 24.98 7.49 -3.98
N ARG A 474 24.54 6.23 -4.06
CA ARG A 474 24.08 5.47 -2.87
C ARG A 474 25.13 5.32 -1.78
N GLN A 475 26.35 4.91 -2.16
CA GLN A 475 27.41 4.60 -1.20
C GLN A 475 27.77 5.82 -0.33
N GLN A 476 27.81 7.01 -0.91
CA GLN A 476 28.16 8.23 -0.16
C GLN A 476 27.12 8.58 0.91
N ILE A 477 25.84 8.32 0.62
CA ILE A 477 24.75 8.54 1.57
C ILE A 477 24.79 7.47 2.66
N LEU A 478 24.98 6.20 2.28
CA LEU A 478 25.15 5.09 3.22
C LEU A 478 26.30 5.36 4.20
N ASP A 479 27.47 5.76 3.70
CA ASP A 479 28.63 6.10 4.54
C ASP A 479 28.34 7.26 5.50
N ASN A 480 27.56 8.26 5.06
CA ASN A 480 27.16 9.38 5.92
C ASN A 480 26.20 8.93 7.03
N LEU A 481 25.25 8.04 6.73
CA LEU A 481 24.32 7.49 7.72
C LEU A 481 25.04 6.63 8.75
N LEU A 482 25.93 5.73 8.30
CA LEU A 482 26.71 4.86 9.17
C LEU A 482 27.62 5.66 10.13
N LYS A 483 28.21 6.77 9.66
CA LYS A 483 28.99 7.69 10.53
C LYS A 483 28.17 8.35 11.63
N HIS A 484 26.86 8.48 11.46
CA HIS A 484 25.97 9.13 12.42
C HIS A 484 24.99 8.15 13.08
N MET A 485 25.24 6.84 12.98
CA MET A 485 24.32 5.81 13.49
C MET A 485 24.13 5.89 15.02
N ASN A 486 25.07 6.50 15.75
CA ASN A 486 25.00 6.78 17.19
C ASN A 486 24.54 8.20 17.51
N ASN A 487 23.71 8.82 16.66
CA ASN A 487 23.19 10.17 16.90
C ASN A 487 22.53 10.26 18.29
N PRO A 488 22.80 11.31 19.09
CA PRO A 488 22.28 11.40 20.46
C PRO A 488 20.75 11.48 20.54
N HIS A 489 20.06 11.83 19.44
CA HIS A 489 18.61 11.93 19.42
C HIS A 489 17.94 10.63 18.96
N PRO A 490 17.08 10.01 19.81
CA PRO A 490 16.42 8.74 19.50
C PRO A 490 15.60 8.76 18.21
N THR A 491 14.88 9.86 17.96
CA THR A 491 14.07 9.99 16.75
C THR A 491 14.92 10.04 15.49
N VAL A 492 16.09 10.67 15.52
CA VAL A 492 17.02 10.69 14.39
C VAL A 492 17.58 9.30 14.14
N CYS A 493 17.94 8.54 15.19
CA CYS A 493 18.36 7.14 15.06
C CYS A 493 17.30 6.27 14.36
N GLN A 494 16.03 6.44 14.73
CA GLN A 494 14.91 5.74 14.09
C GLN A 494 14.79 6.10 12.60
N GLU A 495 14.85 7.39 12.24
CA GLU A 495 14.82 7.82 10.84
C GLU A 495 16.03 7.27 10.06
N ILE A 496 17.25 7.26 10.64
CA ILE A 496 18.44 6.65 10.02
C ILE A 496 18.19 5.16 9.74
N GLY A 497 17.64 4.43 10.71
CA GLY A 497 17.34 3.01 10.56
C GLY A 497 16.34 2.73 9.44
N ARG A 498 15.29 3.56 9.29
CA ARG A 498 14.34 3.47 8.18
C ARG A 498 15.02 3.69 6.83
N LEU A 499 15.82 4.75 6.71
CA LEU A 499 16.53 5.05 5.46
C LEU A 499 17.55 3.97 5.10
N LEU A 500 18.26 3.38 6.07
CA LEU A 500 19.15 2.23 5.83
C LEU A 500 18.38 1.04 5.22
N SER A 501 17.20 0.73 5.77
CA SER A 501 16.31 -0.29 5.21
C SER A 501 15.90 0.04 3.77
N GLU A 502 15.55 1.30 3.53
CA GLU A 502 15.05 1.79 2.26
C GLU A 502 16.10 1.76 1.15
N ILE A 503 17.34 2.18 1.45
CA ILE A 503 18.49 2.11 0.53
C ILE A 503 18.73 0.67 0.08
N HIS A 504 18.77 -0.27 1.04
CA HIS A 504 19.02 -1.68 0.71
C HIS A 504 17.85 -2.32 -0.05
N ARG A 505 16.62 -1.92 0.24
CA ARG A 505 15.42 -2.37 -0.46
C ARG A 505 15.39 -1.91 -1.92
N THR A 506 15.65 -0.62 -2.15
CA THR A 506 15.59 -0.02 -3.49
C THR A 506 16.79 -0.36 -4.36
N GLN A 507 17.93 -0.72 -3.76
CA GLN A 507 19.10 -1.17 -4.50
C GLN A 507 18.93 -2.57 -5.11
N TYR A 508 18.04 -3.40 -4.57
CA TYR A 508 17.93 -4.77 -5.01
C TYR A 508 17.44 -4.88 -6.46
N HIS A 509 18.16 -5.62 -7.30
CA HIS A 509 17.74 -6.03 -8.64
C HIS A 509 18.42 -7.35 -9.02
N GLU A 510 17.86 -8.08 -9.98
CA GLU A 510 18.40 -9.34 -10.49
C GLU A 510 18.92 -9.21 -11.93
N SER A 511 18.20 -8.43 -12.75
CA SER A 511 18.58 -8.07 -14.12
C SER A 511 19.06 -9.24 -15.00
N PHE A 512 18.32 -10.34 -15.00
CA PHE A 512 18.64 -11.49 -15.87
C PHE A 512 18.66 -11.09 -17.35
N GLU A 513 19.58 -11.68 -18.10
CA GLU A 513 19.80 -11.36 -19.53
C GLU A 513 18.58 -11.53 -20.41
N SER A 514 17.79 -12.58 -20.15
CA SER A 514 16.57 -12.89 -20.87
C SER A 514 15.69 -13.83 -20.08
N VAL A 515 14.41 -13.91 -20.45
CA VAL A 515 13.46 -14.85 -19.85
C VAL A 515 13.96 -16.29 -20.01
N SER A 516 14.51 -16.65 -21.17
CA SER A 516 15.08 -17.98 -21.40
C SER A 516 16.23 -18.29 -20.44
N LYS A 517 17.13 -17.32 -20.20
CA LYS A 517 18.26 -17.51 -19.29
C LYS A 517 17.81 -17.59 -17.83
N LEU A 518 16.85 -16.76 -17.42
CA LEU A 518 16.21 -16.85 -16.12
C LEU A 518 15.62 -18.25 -15.89
N LEU A 519 14.86 -18.78 -16.85
CA LEU A 519 14.25 -20.11 -16.74
C LEU A 519 15.29 -21.24 -16.72
N GLU A 520 16.35 -21.13 -17.52
CA GLU A 520 17.48 -22.07 -17.52
C GLU A 520 18.19 -22.10 -16.17
N ILE A 521 18.53 -20.93 -15.62
CA ILE A 521 19.19 -20.80 -14.31
C ILE A 521 18.31 -21.37 -13.20
N ASN A 522 17.01 -21.05 -13.19
CA ASN A 522 16.08 -21.61 -12.22
C ASN A 522 16.07 -23.14 -12.27
N LYS A 523 15.87 -23.70 -13.47
CA LYS A 523 15.82 -25.16 -13.69
C LYS A 523 17.11 -25.86 -13.26
N ASN A 524 18.26 -25.23 -13.50
CA ASN A 524 19.56 -25.80 -13.14
C ASN A 524 19.91 -25.66 -11.65
N THR A 525 19.23 -24.77 -10.91
CA THR A 525 19.57 -24.49 -9.51
C THR A 525 18.83 -25.42 -8.54
N SER A 526 17.50 -25.52 -8.67
CA SER A 526 16.68 -26.40 -7.84
C SER A 526 15.27 -26.57 -8.43
N ASP A 527 14.50 -27.53 -7.92
CA ASP A 527 13.09 -27.71 -8.29
C ASP A 527 12.22 -26.45 -8.02
N THR A 528 12.64 -25.63 -7.06
CA THR A 528 11.98 -24.35 -6.71
C THR A 528 12.65 -23.12 -7.35
N GLY A 529 13.72 -23.31 -8.12
CA GLY A 529 14.47 -22.23 -8.75
C GLY A 529 15.58 -21.61 -7.90
N ILE A 530 15.99 -20.41 -8.27
CA ILE A 530 16.92 -19.57 -7.50
C ILE A 530 16.20 -18.88 -6.35
N LEU A 531 16.87 -18.82 -5.20
CA LEU A 531 16.40 -18.03 -4.07
C LEU A 531 16.54 -16.53 -4.40
N PRO A 532 15.45 -15.75 -4.43
CA PRO A 532 15.53 -14.31 -4.57
C PRO A 532 15.98 -13.66 -3.26
N TYR A 533 16.36 -12.39 -3.34
CA TYR A 533 16.81 -11.57 -2.23
C TYR A 533 17.99 -12.20 -1.50
N LYS A 534 19.05 -12.56 -2.24
CA LYS A 534 20.33 -12.94 -1.62
C LYS A 534 21.06 -11.69 -1.14
N PRO A 535 21.70 -11.72 0.05
CA PRO A 535 22.44 -10.58 0.54
C PRO A 535 23.65 -10.30 -0.35
N THR A 536 23.73 -9.07 -0.88
CA THR A 536 24.85 -8.60 -1.71
C THR A 536 26.13 -8.50 -0.89
N GLN A 537 27.29 -8.38 -1.56
CA GLN A 537 28.58 -8.20 -0.86
C GLN A 537 28.60 -6.90 -0.05
N GLN A 538 28.02 -5.83 -0.58
CA GLN A 538 27.89 -4.56 0.12
C GLN A 538 27.00 -4.69 1.36
N PHE A 539 25.84 -5.36 1.27
CA PHE A 539 24.97 -5.61 2.42
C PHE A 539 25.69 -6.42 3.51
N LYS A 540 26.43 -7.48 3.12
CA LYS A 540 27.26 -8.26 4.05
C LYS A 540 28.32 -7.42 4.74
N ALA A 541 28.99 -6.54 4.00
CA ALA A 541 30.00 -5.63 4.54
C ALA A 541 29.38 -4.64 5.53
N THR A 542 28.24 -4.04 5.19
CA THR A 542 27.50 -3.13 6.08
C THR A 542 27.05 -3.83 7.35
N MET A 543 26.42 -5.02 7.24
CA MET A 543 26.02 -5.83 8.39
C MET A 543 27.22 -6.13 9.29
N LYS A 544 28.36 -6.54 8.72
CA LYS A 544 29.57 -6.79 9.49
C LYS A 544 30.06 -5.52 10.20
N GLN A 545 30.20 -4.41 9.48
CA GLN A 545 30.68 -3.13 10.02
C GLN A 545 29.81 -2.63 11.17
N VAL A 546 28.49 -2.62 11.00
CA VAL A 546 27.52 -2.11 11.98
C VAL A 546 27.56 -2.93 13.26
N PHE A 547 27.56 -4.26 13.14
CA PHE A 547 27.54 -5.15 14.31
C PHE A 547 28.90 -5.23 15.00
N ASP A 548 30.01 -5.15 14.25
CA ASP A 548 31.35 -5.00 14.84
C ASP A 548 31.44 -3.69 15.66
N GLN A 549 30.88 -2.59 15.14
CA GLN A 549 30.86 -1.31 15.84
C GLN A 549 30.01 -1.32 17.12
N LEU A 550 28.84 -1.96 17.09
CA LEU A 550 28.02 -2.16 18.30
C LEU A 550 28.77 -2.94 19.36
N LYS A 551 29.47 -4.01 18.94
CA LYS A 551 30.28 -4.83 19.84
C LYS A 551 31.44 -4.03 20.43
N GLU A 552 32.10 -3.18 19.65
CA GLU A 552 33.14 -2.27 20.14
C GLU A 552 32.61 -1.33 21.22
N TRP A 553 31.49 -0.63 20.98
CA TRP A 553 30.87 0.25 21.98
C TRP A 553 30.45 -0.49 23.25
N ARG A 554 29.98 -1.73 23.12
CA ARG A 554 29.69 -2.59 24.28
C ARG A 554 30.96 -2.89 25.08
N ILE A 555 32.04 -3.29 24.42
CA ILE A 555 33.31 -3.67 25.07
C ILE A 555 33.98 -2.46 25.72
N SER A 556 33.95 -1.29 25.06
CA SER A 556 34.51 -0.04 25.59
C SER A 556 33.65 0.62 26.67
N GLN A 557 32.48 0.07 26.98
CA GLN A 557 31.49 0.61 27.92
C GLN A 557 30.97 2.01 27.54
N ASP A 558 30.96 2.35 26.25
CA ASP A 558 30.30 3.56 25.74
C ASP A 558 28.78 3.34 25.64
N SER A 559 28.11 3.47 26.79
CA SER A 559 26.67 3.21 26.94
C SER A 559 25.80 4.13 26.08
N GLU A 560 26.19 5.40 25.91
CA GLU A 560 25.41 6.37 25.15
C GLU A 560 25.46 6.09 23.65
N SER A 561 26.66 5.84 23.10
CA SER A 561 26.80 5.45 21.69
C SER A 561 26.16 4.10 21.42
N TYR A 562 26.34 3.13 22.33
CA TYR A 562 25.72 1.81 22.19
C TYR A 562 24.19 1.87 22.18
N LYS A 563 23.57 2.63 23.10
CA LYS A 563 22.11 2.84 23.11
C LYS A 563 21.64 3.49 21.81
N SER A 564 22.29 4.55 21.38
CA SER A 564 21.89 5.28 20.16
C SER A 564 22.04 4.42 18.90
N GLY A 565 23.20 3.76 18.74
CA GLY A 565 23.45 2.81 17.66
C GLY A 565 22.48 1.64 17.64
N SER A 566 22.15 1.11 18.82
CA SER A 566 21.18 0.02 18.97
C SER A 566 19.78 0.44 18.50
N ARG A 567 19.31 1.66 18.78
CA ARG A 567 18.01 2.15 18.25
C ARG A 567 17.99 2.21 16.71
N THR A 568 19.08 2.67 16.11
CA THR A 568 19.24 2.68 14.65
C THR A 568 19.14 1.27 14.08
N VAL A 569 19.86 0.31 14.65
CA VAL A 569 19.86 -1.09 14.20
C VAL A 569 18.51 -1.77 14.44
N LEU A 570 17.88 -1.56 15.59
CA LEU A 570 16.55 -2.11 15.89
C LEU A 570 15.50 -1.63 14.89
N THR A 571 15.53 -0.33 14.55
CA THR A 571 14.61 0.23 13.55
C THR A 571 14.91 -0.32 12.15
N TRP A 572 16.19 -0.43 11.79
CA TRP A 572 16.61 -1.02 10.51
C TRP A 572 16.14 -2.48 10.36
N LEU A 573 16.32 -3.29 11.40
CA LEU A 573 15.85 -4.68 11.43
C LEU A 573 14.32 -4.76 11.42
N ASP A 574 13.62 -3.90 12.15
CA ASP A 574 12.15 -3.86 12.15
C ASP A 574 11.59 -3.59 10.74
N CYS A 575 12.10 -2.57 10.06
CA CYS A 575 11.73 -2.24 8.69
C CYS A 575 12.05 -3.39 7.73
N THR A 576 13.23 -4.00 7.86
CA THR A 576 13.65 -5.11 6.99
C THR A 576 12.75 -6.34 7.20
N LEU A 577 12.42 -6.69 8.45
CA LEU A 577 11.57 -7.83 8.79
C LEU A 577 10.11 -7.68 8.33
N ARG A 578 9.61 -6.44 8.23
CA ARG A 578 8.27 -6.15 7.70
C ARG A 578 8.20 -6.15 6.17
N SER A 579 9.33 -6.34 5.50
CA SER A 579 9.46 -6.31 4.04
C SER A 579 9.77 -7.70 3.46
N HIS A 580 9.68 -7.82 2.14
CA HIS A 580 10.10 -9.02 1.40
C HIS A 580 11.61 -9.30 1.48
N MET A 581 12.41 -8.32 1.93
CA MET A 581 13.87 -8.44 2.08
C MET A 581 14.29 -9.22 3.32
N CYS A 582 13.35 -9.62 4.19
CA CYS A 582 13.64 -10.33 5.45
C CYS A 582 14.48 -11.61 5.25
N THR A 583 14.39 -12.26 4.08
CA THR A 583 15.22 -13.44 3.74
C THR A 583 16.71 -13.13 3.64
N GLN A 584 17.09 -11.88 3.36
CA GLN A 584 18.50 -11.45 3.37
C GLN A 584 19.13 -11.52 4.75
N LEU A 585 18.32 -11.48 5.82
CA LEU A 585 18.79 -11.56 7.19
C LEU A 585 19.15 -12.98 7.61
N VAL A 586 18.66 -14.02 6.91
CA VAL A 586 18.84 -15.44 7.29
C VAL A 586 20.29 -15.79 7.61
N PRO A 587 21.31 -15.40 6.81
CA PRO A 587 22.70 -15.72 7.11
C PRO A 587 23.27 -15.03 8.36
N PHE A 588 22.58 -14.02 8.89
CA PHE A 588 23.01 -13.19 10.02
C PHE A 588 22.20 -13.44 11.30
N LEU A 589 21.15 -14.28 11.24
CA LEU A 589 20.26 -14.52 12.37
C LEU A 589 21.01 -15.11 13.56
N ALA A 590 21.65 -16.27 13.35
CA ALA A 590 22.43 -16.97 14.37
C ALA A 590 23.54 -16.07 14.94
N THR A 591 24.30 -15.42 14.06
CA THR A 591 25.32 -14.44 14.41
C THR A 591 25.41 -13.41 13.30
N PRO A 592 25.37 -12.09 13.60
CA PRO A 592 25.38 -11.49 14.94
C PRO A 592 24.01 -11.09 15.51
N ILE A 593 22.89 -11.24 14.79
CA ILE A 593 21.60 -10.63 15.17
C ILE A 593 21.07 -11.13 16.52
N MET A 594 20.95 -12.45 16.72
CA MET A 594 20.40 -13.00 17.96
C MET A 594 21.25 -12.67 19.18
N GLU A 595 22.57 -12.70 19.05
CA GLU A 595 23.51 -12.32 20.11
C GLU A 595 23.31 -10.85 20.51
N GLU A 596 23.30 -9.93 19.54
CA GLU A 596 23.13 -8.52 19.83
C GLU A 596 21.75 -8.16 20.37
N LEU A 597 20.66 -8.71 19.80
CA LEU A 597 19.31 -8.49 20.34
C LEU A 597 19.23 -8.92 21.81
N SER A 598 19.94 -9.99 22.17
CA SER A 598 20.00 -10.45 23.55
C SER A 598 20.70 -9.47 24.48
N HIS A 599 21.81 -8.87 24.04
CA HIS A 599 22.51 -7.83 24.79
C HIS A 599 21.69 -6.54 24.88
N MET A 600 20.96 -6.17 23.84
CA MET A 600 20.06 -5.00 23.85
C MET A 600 18.95 -5.17 24.90
N MET A 601 18.39 -6.38 25.06
CA MET A 601 17.38 -6.67 26.09
C MET A 601 17.87 -6.56 27.53
N ASP A 602 19.18 -6.56 27.76
CA ASP A 602 19.78 -6.41 29.09
C ASP A 602 20.23 -4.97 29.38
N VAL A 603 19.99 -4.03 28.46
CA VAL A 603 20.26 -2.61 28.68
C VAL A 603 19.25 -2.03 29.68
N GLU A 604 19.75 -1.48 30.78
CA GLU A 604 18.92 -0.87 31.82
C GLU A 604 18.57 0.61 31.52
N GLY A 605 17.41 1.03 32.05
CA GLY A 605 17.00 2.44 32.12
C GLY A 605 16.09 2.95 31.00
N ASP A 606 15.77 2.13 29.98
CA ASP A 606 14.82 2.50 28.93
C ASP A 606 14.02 1.27 28.45
N VAL A 607 12.69 1.38 28.56
CA VAL A 607 11.72 0.31 28.27
C VAL A 607 11.73 -0.09 26.79
N GLU A 608 12.10 0.81 25.87
CA GLU A 608 12.18 0.53 24.43
C GLU A 608 13.16 -0.61 24.12
N PHE A 609 14.27 -0.69 24.85
CA PHE A 609 15.27 -1.76 24.71
C PHE A 609 14.83 -3.11 25.28
N HIS A 610 13.68 -3.17 25.96
CA HIS A 610 13.06 -4.45 26.30
C HIS A 610 12.00 -4.84 25.29
N ILE A 611 11.11 -3.91 24.90
CA ILE A 611 9.93 -4.23 24.08
C ILE A 611 10.32 -4.52 22.63
N LEU A 612 11.07 -3.62 21.97
CA LEU A 612 11.33 -3.73 20.54
C LEU A 612 12.29 -4.88 20.20
N PRO A 613 13.42 -5.07 20.91
CA PRO A 613 14.29 -6.22 20.65
C PRO A 613 13.58 -7.57 20.89
N LEU A 614 12.71 -7.64 21.91
CA LEU A 614 11.90 -8.83 22.17
C LEU A 614 10.94 -9.11 21.02
N ASP A 615 10.18 -8.10 20.57
CA ASP A 615 9.26 -8.24 19.44
C ASP A 615 9.99 -8.69 18.16
N LEU A 616 11.17 -8.12 17.88
CA LEU A 616 12.02 -8.55 16.77
C LEU A 616 12.50 -9.99 16.92
N PHE A 617 12.97 -10.36 18.11
CA PHE A 617 13.44 -11.71 18.42
C PHE A 617 12.33 -12.75 18.22
N MET A 618 11.11 -12.43 18.64
CA MET A 618 9.93 -13.29 18.45
C MET A 618 9.44 -13.36 17.00
N ARG A 619 9.82 -12.39 16.15
CA ARG A 619 9.50 -12.39 14.71
C ARG A 619 10.49 -13.19 13.86
N LEU A 620 11.69 -13.49 14.35
CA LEU A 620 12.72 -14.20 13.57
C LEU A 620 12.27 -15.57 13.02
N PRO A 621 11.51 -16.41 13.75
CA PRO A 621 11.03 -17.69 13.22
C PRO A 621 10.04 -17.57 12.05
N TYR A 622 9.43 -16.40 11.85
CA TYR A 622 8.45 -16.17 10.78
C TYR A 622 9.11 -15.79 9.45
N ILE A 623 10.42 -15.62 9.41
CA ILE A 623 11.16 -15.43 8.16
C ILE A 623 11.03 -16.70 7.31
N PRO A 624 10.71 -16.59 6.00
CA PRO A 624 10.63 -17.77 5.15
C PRO A 624 12.05 -18.31 4.89
N PHE A 625 12.45 -19.32 5.68
CA PHE A 625 13.75 -19.95 5.59
C PHE A 625 13.91 -20.72 4.27
N PRO A 626 14.99 -20.51 3.52
CA PRO A 626 15.36 -21.39 2.42
C PRO A 626 15.63 -22.82 2.92
N CYS A 627 15.37 -23.81 2.08
CA CYS A 627 15.63 -25.22 2.41
C CYS A 627 17.07 -25.42 2.92
N GLY A 628 17.21 -26.05 4.08
CA GLY A 628 18.51 -26.34 4.71
C GLY A 628 19.18 -25.19 5.45
N GLN A 629 18.60 -23.98 5.49
CA GLN A 629 19.19 -22.83 6.21
C GLN A 629 18.66 -22.63 7.63
N VAL A 630 17.60 -23.35 8.03
CA VAL A 630 17.02 -23.28 9.38
C VAL A 630 17.94 -23.88 10.45
N SER A 631 18.83 -24.79 10.08
CA SER A 631 19.71 -25.54 10.99
C SER A 631 20.58 -24.66 11.87
N ALA A 632 21.19 -23.61 11.30
CA ALA A 632 22.04 -22.70 12.05
C ALA A 632 21.24 -21.93 13.11
N PHE A 633 20.04 -21.45 12.75
CA PHE A 633 19.12 -20.77 13.66
C PHE A 633 18.67 -21.68 14.80
N VAL A 634 18.26 -22.92 14.48
CA VAL A 634 17.88 -23.93 15.48
C VAL A 634 19.01 -24.25 16.45
N LYS A 635 20.22 -24.43 15.94
CA LYS A 635 21.39 -24.71 16.78
C LYS A 635 21.65 -23.58 17.78
N THR A 636 21.60 -22.32 17.32
CA THR A 636 21.78 -21.16 18.19
C THR A 636 20.67 -21.03 19.23
N LEU A 637 19.41 -21.35 18.90
CA LEU A 637 18.34 -21.39 19.91
C LEU A 637 18.65 -22.41 21.02
N ILE A 638 19.12 -23.60 20.66
CA ILE A 638 19.50 -24.66 21.62
C ILE A 638 20.68 -24.21 22.50
N GLU A 639 21.66 -23.52 21.92
CA GLU A 639 22.78 -22.97 22.67
C GLU A 639 22.32 -21.89 23.68
N LEU A 640 21.43 -20.99 23.26
CA LEU A 640 20.86 -19.93 24.11
C LEU A 640 19.93 -20.46 25.21
N SER A 641 19.27 -21.61 25.02
CA SER A 641 18.49 -22.23 26.09
C SER A 641 19.35 -22.88 27.17
N SER A 642 20.67 -22.98 27.00
CA SER A 642 21.56 -23.59 28.00
C SER A 642 21.69 -22.75 29.27
N MET A 643 22.12 -23.37 30.38
CA MET A 643 22.15 -22.73 31.72
C MET A 643 23.10 -21.52 31.84
N LYS A 644 24.04 -21.33 30.90
CA LYS A 644 25.03 -20.23 30.95
C LYS A 644 24.47 -18.89 30.45
N ALA A 645 23.36 -18.89 29.72
CA ALA A 645 22.70 -17.69 29.21
C ALA A 645 21.91 -16.96 30.32
N SER A 646 21.53 -15.70 30.10
CA SER A 646 20.64 -14.97 31.02
C SER A 646 19.25 -15.62 31.05
N TRP A 647 18.49 -15.46 32.14
CA TRP A 647 17.16 -16.07 32.26
C TRP A 647 16.19 -15.60 31.16
N ARG A 648 16.36 -14.34 30.70
CA ARG A 648 15.60 -13.76 29.59
C ARG A 648 15.97 -14.44 28.27
N GLN A 649 17.27 -14.56 27.97
CA GLN A 649 17.77 -15.28 26.80
C GLN A 649 17.21 -16.70 26.73
N ARG A 650 17.21 -17.42 27.85
CA ARG A 650 16.65 -18.78 27.92
C ARG A 650 15.15 -18.81 27.66
N ALA A 651 14.38 -17.95 28.32
CA ALA A 651 12.94 -17.88 28.16
C ALA A 651 12.52 -17.58 26.71
N TYR A 652 13.20 -16.66 26.04
CA TYR A 652 12.90 -16.29 24.67
C TYR A 652 13.38 -17.32 23.65
N ALA A 653 14.53 -17.95 23.89
CA ALA A 653 14.99 -19.07 23.10
C ALA A 653 13.94 -20.19 23.10
N LEU A 654 13.45 -20.58 24.29
CA LEU A 654 12.36 -21.57 24.43
C LEU A 654 11.09 -21.14 23.68
N ALA A 655 10.61 -19.91 23.87
CA ALA A 655 9.42 -19.43 23.16
C ALA A 655 9.54 -19.51 21.62
N ASN A 656 10.73 -19.26 21.07
CA ASN A 656 11.00 -19.38 19.64
C ASN A 656 11.15 -20.82 19.16
N MET A 657 11.67 -21.75 19.98
CA MET A 657 11.74 -23.18 19.63
C MET A 657 10.37 -23.74 19.26
N GLY A 658 9.33 -23.35 20.01
CA GLY A 658 7.97 -23.80 19.77
C GLY A 658 7.43 -23.27 18.44
N THR A 659 7.75 -22.01 18.15
CA THR A 659 7.31 -21.35 16.92
C THR A 659 8.02 -21.95 15.69
N VAL A 660 9.33 -22.22 15.77
CA VAL A 660 10.07 -22.91 14.70
C VAL A 660 9.50 -24.31 14.45
N SER A 661 9.23 -25.06 15.53
CA SER A 661 8.66 -26.41 15.44
C SER A 661 7.29 -26.43 14.77
N ALA A 662 6.48 -25.38 14.99
CA ALA A 662 5.15 -25.25 14.39
C ALA A 662 5.17 -24.68 12.96
N MET A 663 6.03 -23.69 12.67
CA MET A 663 6.05 -22.95 11.41
C MET A 663 6.94 -23.59 10.34
N SER A 664 7.99 -24.30 10.74
CA SER A 664 8.96 -24.94 9.85
C SER A 664 9.11 -26.47 10.07
N PRO A 665 8.02 -27.24 10.28
CA PRO A 665 8.10 -28.65 10.65
C PRO A 665 8.70 -29.52 9.54
N PHE A 666 8.57 -29.11 8.28
CA PHE A 666 9.08 -29.82 7.10
C PHE A 666 10.47 -29.35 6.66
N LEU A 667 10.91 -28.17 7.15
CA LEU A 667 12.24 -27.62 6.85
C LEU A 667 13.29 -28.04 7.88
N THR A 668 12.85 -28.43 9.08
CA THR A 668 13.70 -28.90 10.19
C THR A 668 13.95 -30.40 10.09
N ARG A 669 15.21 -30.82 10.32
CA ARG A 669 15.57 -32.24 10.25
C ARG A 669 15.02 -33.00 11.45
N ALA A 670 14.92 -34.34 11.34
CA ALA A 670 14.40 -35.17 12.43
C ALA A 670 15.27 -35.15 13.70
N ASP A 671 16.59 -35.11 13.54
CA ASP A 671 17.57 -34.97 14.63
C ASP A 671 17.47 -33.59 15.30
N GLU A 672 17.29 -32.52 14.53
CA GLU A 672 17.09 -31.16 15.04
C GLU A 672 15.78 -31.02 15.81
N ARG A 673 14.68 -31.57 15.29
CA ARG A 673 13.38 -31.60 16.01
C ARG A 673 13.50 -32.34 17.34
N THR A 674 14.21 -33.47 17.35
CA THR A 674 14.47 -34.21 18.59
C THR A 674 15.33 -33.40 19.56
N ALA A 675 16.33 -32.67 19.07
CA ALA A 675 17.19 -31.83 19.89
C ALA A 675 16.44 -30.64 20.50
N LEU A 676 15.56 -29.99 19.73
CA LEU A 676 14.65 -28.94 20.23
C LEU A 676 13.76 -29.48 21.35
N LEU A 677 13.05 -30.59 21.11
CA LEU A 677 12.19 -31.22 22.11
C LEU A 677 12.96 -31.59 23.39
N ARG A 678 14.19 -32.10 23.25
CA ARG A 678 15.05 -32.42 24.39
C ARG A 678 15.40 -31.17 25.19
N ALA A 679 15.82 -30.09 24.54
CA ALA A 679 16.19 -28.84 25.19
C ALA A 679 15.03 -28.24 26.01
N VAL A 680 13.80 -28.31 25.47
CA VAL A 680 12.58 -27.85 26.16
C VAL A 680 12.23 -28.76 27.35
N SER A 681 12.35 -30.08 27.16
CA SER A 681 12.03 -31.07 28.19
C SER A 681 13.01 -31.01 29.37
N GLU A 682 14.31 -30.85 29.10
CA GLU A 682 15.35 -30.70 30.13
C GLU A 682 15.06 -29.50 31.04
N LYS A 683 14.49 -28.41 30.50
CA LYS A 683 14.15 -27.22 31.29
C LYS A 683 12.99 -27.41 32.26
N LEU A 684 12.06 -28.31 31.98
CA LEU A 684 10.98 -28.65 32.91
C LEU A 684 11.44 -29.57 34.05
N VAL A 685 12.54 -30.28 33.83
CA VAL A 685 13.13 -31.22 34.80
C VAL A 685 14.23 -30.54 35.64
N ASP A 686 14.84 -29.47 35.12
CA ASP A 686 15.82 -28.65 35.82
C ASP A 686 15.22 -28.09 37.13
N LYS A 687 15.77 -28.53 38.27
CA LYS A 687 15.50 -27.95 39.60
C LYS A 687 16.17 -26.59 39.75
N ALA A 688 15.92 -25.64 38.86
CA ALA A 688 16.29 -24.27 39.14
C ALA A 688 15.47 -23.83 40.37
N PRO A 689 16.09 -23.25 41.41
CA PRO A 689 15.34 -22.86 42.59
C PRO A 689 14.33 -21.81 42.15
N GLU A 690 13.03 -22.10 42.32
CA GLU A 690 12.13 -21.07 42.82
C GLU A 690 12.86 -20.48 44.02
N LEU A 691 13.48 -19.30 43.84
CA LEU A 691 14.03 -18.54 44.94
C LEU A 691 12.96 -18.58 46.03
N LYS A 692 13.31 -19.13 47.20
CA LYS A 692 12.51 -19.02 48.41
C LYS A 692 12.38 -17.52 48.72
N ILE A 693 11.45 -16.81 48.09
CA ILE A 693 11.24 -15.40 48.34
C ILE A 693 10.34 -15.31 49.57
N LYS A 694 10.93 -14.87 50.69
CA LYS A 694 10.19 -14.32 51.83
C LYS A 694 9.23 -13.25 51.32
N PRO A 695 8.00 -13.12 51.87
CA PRO A 695 7.07 -12.08 51.44
C PRO A 695 7.68 -10.69 51.68
N MET A 696 8.09 -9.99 50.62
CA MET A 696 8.50 -8.58 50.70
C MET A 696 7.28 -7.67 50.77
N SER A 697 7.41 -6.62 51.58
CA SER A 697 6.35 -5.64 51.84
C SER A 697 6.07 -4.76 50.62
N ARG A 698 4.84 -4.23 50.56
CA ARG A 698 4.29 -3.50 49.40
C ARG A 698 5.09 -2.26 48.97
N GLN A 699 5.95 -1.73 49.84
CA GLN A 699 6.79 -0.55 49.59
C GLN A 699 8.10 -0.87 48.86
N GLN A 700 8.61 -2.12 48.89
CA GLN A 700 9.85 -2.49 48.18
C GLN A 700 9.63 -2.78 46.68
N ARG A 701 8.39 -3.03 46.24
CA ARG A 701 8.05 -3.38 44.84
C ARG A 701 8.18 -2.24 43.83
N HIS A 702 8.35 -1.01 44.30
CA HIS A 702 8.40 0.18 43.44
C HIS A 702 9.81 0.76 43.26
N ALA A 703 10.83 0.23 43.96
CA ALA A 703 12.18 0.79 43.94
C ALA A 703 13.14 0.08 42.96
N ASP A 704 12.97 -1.22 42.71
CA ASP A 704 13.81 -1.99 41.79
C ASP A 704 13.00 -2.44 40.56
N GLY A 705 13.26 -1.82 39.42
CA GLY A 705 12.69 -2.19 38.13
C GLY A 705 13.34 -3.47 37.60
N ALA A 706 12.52 -4.53 37.45
CA ALA A 706 12.83 -5.80 36.79
C ALA A 706 13.55 -6.90 37.60
N GLU A 707 13.02 -7.28 38.77
CA GLU A 707 13.25 -8.64 39.30
C GLU A 707 12.46 -9.68 38.50
N ALA A 708 13.11 -10.82 38.18
CA ALA A 708 12.58 -11.93 37.39
C ALA A 708 11.18 -12.37 37.87
N ILE A 709 10.20 -12.44 36.97
CA ILE A 709 8.93 -13.12 37.29
C ILE A 709 9.28 -14.59 37.50
N PRO A 710 9.11 -15.14 38.73
CA PRO A 710 9.47 -16.51 39.00
C PRO A 710 8.67 -17.46 38.10
N GLY A 711 9.34 -18.36 37.38
CA GLY A 711 8.70 -19.41 36.60
C GLY A 711 8.38 -19.10 35.13
N ILE A 712 8.83 -17.97 34.55
CA ILE A 712 8.65 -17.68 33.11
C ILE A 712 9.22 -18.78 32.21
N GLU A 713 10.43 -19.28 32.50
CA GLU A 713 11.08 -20.31 31.67
C GLU A 713 10.27 -21.60 31.66
N HIS A 714 9.77 -22.00 32.83
CA HIS A 714 8.91 -23.16 32.97
C HIS A 714 7.55 -22.93 32.30
N HIS A 715 7.00 -21.72 32.39
CA HIS A 715 5.75 -21.37 31.72
C HIS A 715 5.88 -21.43 30.21
N ALA A 716 6.96 -20.89 29.64
CA ALA A 716 7.28 -20.99 28.21
C ALA A 716 7.39 -22.46 27.77
N ALA A 717 8.13 -23.29 28.52
CA ALA A 717 8.27 -24.71 28.23
C ALA A 717 6.93 -25.49 28.34
N VAL A 718 6.09 -25.17 29.33
CA VAL A 718 4.73 -25.73 29.45
C VAL A 718 3.87 -25.37 28.24
N LEU A 719 3.88 -24.09 27.84
CA LEU A 719 3.09 -23.62 26.70
C LEU A 719 3.55 -24.28 25.39
N GLU A 720 4.85 -24.49 25.22
CA GLU A 720 5.42 -25.14 24.04
C GLU A 720 5.06 -26.62 23.96
N LEU A 721 5.30 -27.39 25.04
CA LEU A 721 4.87 -28.78 25.10
C LEU A 721 3.36 -28.91 24.94
N GLY A 722 2.60 -27.98 25.49
CA GLY A 722 1.14 -27.94 25.34
C GLY A 722 0.68 -27.64 23.92
N ALA A 723 1.38 -26.77 23.19
CA ALA A 723 1.10 -26.53 21.78
C ALA A 723 1.35 -27.79 20.94
N LEU A 724 2.42 -28.54 21.23
CA LEU A 724 2.73 -29.82 20.57
C LEU A 724 1.67 -30.88 20.85
N VAL A 725 1.22 -31.01 22.10
CA VAL A 725 0.11 -31.89 22.48
C VAL A 725 -1.15 -31.47 21.73
N THR A 726 -1.53 -30.19 21.79
CA THR A 726 -2.75 -29.68 21.15
C THR A 726 -2.75 -29.87 19.64
N ALA A 727 -1.61 -29.65 18.96
CA ALA A 727 -1.47 -29.84 17.52
C ALA A 727 -1.55 -31.31 17.09
N SER A 728 -1.24 -32.23 18.00
CA SER A 728 -1.23 -33.68 17.73
C SER A 728 -2.58 -34.35 18.03
N VAL A 729 -3.51 -33.66 18.69
CA VAL A 729 -4.86 -34.17 18.94
C VAL A 729 -5.74 -33.90 17.73
N ARG A 730 -6.00 -34.96 16.97
CA ARG A 730 -7.12 -35.05 16.02
C ARG A 730 -8.07 -36.14 16.51
N ASP A 731 -9.38 -35.91 16.45
CA ASP A 731 -10.38 -36.81 17.06
C ASP A 731 -10.35 -38.24 16.47
N ASP A 732 -9.75 -38.42 15.29
CA ASP A 732 -9.81 -39.61 14.43
C ASP A 732 -8.46 -40.29 14.15
N ALA A 733 -7.34 -39.79 14.67
CA ALA A 733 -5.99 -40.33 14.39
C ALA A 733 -5.38 -41.06 15.60
N PRO A 734 -4.59 -42.14 15.40
CA PRO A 734 -3.83 -42.80 16.47
C PRO A 734 -2.81 -41.85 17.09
N LEU A 735 -2.53 -42.01 18.39
CA LEU A 735 -1.66 -41.10 19.11
C LEU A 735 -0.19 -41.33 18.74
N PRO A 736 0.61 -40.26 18.52
CA PRO A 736 2.04 -40.42 18.37
C PRO A 736 2.67 -41.08 19.62
N ASN A 737 3.61 -42.01 19.43
CA ASN A 737 4.23 -42.78 20.52
C ASN A 737 4.90 -41.92 21.62
N TRP A 738 5.28 -40.68 21.30
CA TRP A 738 5.93 -39.74 22.23
C TRP A 738 4.94 -38.96 23.10
N ILE A 739 3.64 -38.91 22.74
CA ILE A 739 2.70 -37.95 23.35
C ILE A 739 2.42 -38.24 24.83
N GLY A 740 2.37 -39.52 25.23
CA GLY A 740 2.08 -39.85 26.63
C GLY A 740 3.24 -39.55 27.57
N GLU A 741 4.49 -39.60 27.10
CA GLU A 741 5.65 -39.14 27.89
C GLU A 741 5.56 -37.63 28.16
N VAL A 742 5.15 -36.85 27.16
CA VAL A 742 4.98 -35.39 27.28
C VAL A 742 3.79 -35.04 28.19
N VAL A 743 2.65 -35.71 28.03
CA VAL A 743 1.47 -35.51 28.89
C VAL A 743 1.75 -35.94 30.33
N GLU A 744 2.48 -37.03 30.54
CA GLU A 744 2.94 -37.46 31.87
C GLU A 744 3.88 -36.43 32.51
N LEU A 745 4.82 -35.88 31.73
CA LEU A 745 5.72 -34.82 32.19
C LEU A 745 4.93 -33.57 32.62
N LEU A 746 4.00 -33.09 31.79
CA LEU A 746 3.13 -31.95 32.10
C LEU A 746 2.23 -32.23 33.32
N SER A 747 1.70 -33.44 33.44
CA SER A 747 0.88 -33.86 34.58
C SER A 747 1.68 -33.90 35.88
N LYS A 748 2.90 -34.47 35.87
CA LYS A 748 3.82 -34.44 37.02
C LYS A 748 4.21 -33.01 37.39
N TYR A 749 4.47 -32.16 36.39
CA TYR A 749 4.81 -30.77 36.60
C TYR A 749 3.64 -29.98 37.24
N ALA A 750 2.42 -30.17 36.74
CA ALA A 750 1.21 -29.56 37.29
C ALA A 750 0.91 -30.00 38.74
N ALA A 751 1.22 -31.26 39.08
CA ALA A 751 1.03 -31.80 40.42
C ALA A 751 2.12 -31.34 41.42
N ALA A 752 3.37 -31.20 40.96
CA ALA A 752 4.51 -30.90 41.83
C ALA A 752 4.76 -29.40 42.08
N ASN A 753 4.23 -28.52 41.23
CA ASN A 753 4.51 -27.08 41.27
C ASN A 753 3.24 -26.23 41.49
N ARG A 754 3.40 -24.94 41.82
CA ARG A 754 2.30 -23.97 41.97
C ARG A 754 2.59 -22.73 41.12
N GLY A 755 1.55 -22.00 40.72
CA GLY A 755 1.68 -20.78 39.91
C GLY A 755 1.15 -20.92 38.48
N MET A 756 1.49 -19.95 37.62
CA MET A 756 0.92 -19.83 36.26
C MET A 756 1.26 -21.02 35.36
N ALA A 757 2.54 -21.45 35.35
CA ALA A 757 2.99 -22.60 34.57
C ALA A 757 2.28 -23.90 34.96
N ALA A 758 2.14 -24.18 36.26
CA ALA A 758 1.47 -25.38 36.75
C ALA A 758 -0.04 -25.37 36.44
N ARG A 759 -0.69 -24.21 36.53
CA ARG A 759 -2.09 -24.03 36.14
C ARG A 759 -2.30 -24.32 34.66
N ASP A 760 -1.49 -23.73 33.79
CA ASP A 760 -1.63 -23.90 32.35
C ASP A 760 -1.30 -25.34 31.92
N ALA A 761 -0.31 -25.98 32.55
CA ALA A 761 -0.02 -27.41 32.35
C ALA A 761 -1.25 -28.28 32.69
N GLY A 762 -1.90 -28.00 33.83
CA GLY A 762 -3.14 -28.68 34.21
C GLY A 762 -4.29 -28.46 33.21
N ILE A 763 -4.46 -27.24 32.72
CA ILE A 763 -5.47 -26.92 31.70
C ILE A 763 -5.19 -27.67 30.39
N ILE A 764 -3.93 -27.70 29.94
CA ILE A 764 -3.51 -28.40 28.72
C ILE A 764 -3.82 -29.90 28.84
N VAL A 765 -3.42 -30.54 29.95
CA VAL A 765 -3.69 -31.96 30.20
C VAL A 765 -5.20 -32.23 30.29
N GLY A 766 -5.96 -31.34 30.94
CA GLY A 766 -7.42 -31.43 31.01
C GLY A 766 -8.09 -31.34 29.63
N ASN A 767 -7.65 -30.40 28.78
CA ASN A 767 -8.15 -30.27 27.42
C ASN A 767 -7.80 -31.48 26.55
N PHE A 768 -6.59 -32.03 26.67
CA PHE A 768 -6.17 -33.25 25.99
C PHE A 768 -7.08 -34.45 26.34
N LYS A 769 -7.35 -34.67 27.63
CA LYS A 769 -8.27 -35.72 28.07
C LYS A 769 -9.69 -35.51 27.53
N SER A 770 -10.15 -34.26 27.52
CA SER A 770 -11.50 -33.91 27.07
C SER A 770 -11.68 -34.14 25.56
N SER A 771 -10.69 -33.78 24.74
CA SER A 771 -10.75 -34.00 23.28
C SER A 771 -10.62 -35.47 22.88
N ARG A 772 -9.88 -36.28 23.64
CA ARG A 772 -9.73 -37.73 23.38
C ARG A 772 -10.78 -38.60 24.08
N GLN A 773 -11.78 -38.01 24.74
CA GLN A 773 -12.76 -38.78 25.52
C GLN A 773 -13.50 -39.84 24.68
N ALA A 774 -13.77 -39.54 23.40
CA ALA A 774 -14.46 -40.47 22.49
C ALA A 774 -13.57 -41.64 22.01
N SER A 775 -12.27 -41.44 21.86
CA SER A 775 -11.28 -42.43 21.38
C SER A 775 -10.44 -43.06 22.51
N TRP A 776 -10.69 -42.68 23.76
CA TRP A 776 -9.90 -43.04 24.95
C TRP A 776 -9.73 -44.55 25.17
N VAL A 777 -10.72 -45.36 24.79
CA VAL A 777 -10.68 -46.83 24.92
C VAL A 777 -9.62 -47.46 24.02
N ASP A 778 -9.42 -46.90 22.82
CA ASP A 778 -8.41 -47.37 21.88
C ASP A 778 -7.05 -46.76 22.15
N ASP A 779 -7.01 -45.49 22.60
CA ASP A 779 -5.79 -44.83 23.06
C ASP A 779 -5.14 -45.53 24.26
N LYS A 780 -5.95 -46.15 25.13
CA LYS A 780 -5.46 -46.99 26.25
C LYS A 780 -4.77 -48.27 25.80
N LYS A 781 -5.10 -48.79 24.61
CA LYS A 781 -4.51 -50.04 24.07
C LYS A 781 -3.19 -49.77 23.37
N GLU A 782 -3.06 -48.62 22.71
CA GLU A 782 -1.78 -48.17 22.19
C GLU A 782 -0.83 -47.88 23.36
N ARG A 783 0.37 -48.46 23.35
CA ARG A 783 1.38 -48.32 24.43
C ARG A 783 1.85 -46.87 24.68
N SER A 784 1.29 -45.88 24.01
CA SER A 784 1.70 -44.48 24.01
C SER A 784 1.41 -43.75 25.32
N LEU A 785 0.44 -44.18 26.16
CA LEU A 785 0.03 -43.52 27.41
C LEU A 785 0.47 -44.22 28.72
N GLY A 786 1.40 -45.18 28.63
CA GLY A 786 1.73 -46.14 29.70
C GLY A 786 2.15 -45.58 31.07
N GLY A 787 2.50 -44.29 31.16
CA GLY A 787 2.86 -43.61 32.41
C GLY A 787 1.69 -43.02 33.22
N MET A 788 0.59 -42.64 32.57
CA MET A 788 -0.59 -42.08 33.27
C MET A 788 -1.29 -43.11 34.17
N LEU A 789 -1.06 -44.41 33.93
CA LEU A 789 -1.73 -45.53 34.60
C LEU A 789 -1.38 -45.73 36.08
N ARG A 790 -0.51 -44.91 36.69
CA ARG A 790 -0.10 -45.11 38.10
C ARG A 790 -0.69 -44.13 39.11
N ASN A 791 -1.29 -43.02 38.68
CA ASN A 791 -1.74 -41.97 39.60
C ASN A 791 -3.19 -41.51 39.32
N GLU A 792 -4.13 -42.44 39.13
CA GLU A 792 -5.56 -42.12 39.30
C GLU A 792 -5.90 -42.30 40.80
N VAL A 793 -5.73 -41.21 41.55
CA VAL A 793 -6.55 -40.96 42.76
C VAL A 793 -7.60 -39.95 42.31
N GLU A 794 -8.86 -40.35 42.41
CA GLU A 794 -10.02 -39.50 42.19
C GLU A 794 -9.96 -38.27 43.10
N GLU A 795 -9.75 -37.08 42.53
CA GLU A 795 -10.19 -35.82 43.13
C GLU A 795 -10.92 -35.00 42.07
N ASP A 796 -12.21 -34.82 42.31
CA ASP A 796 -13.11 -33.94 41.58
C ASP A 796 -12.60 -32.49 41.62
N ILE A 797 -12.12 -31.98 40.49
CA ILE A 797 -12.02 -30.54 40.25
C ILE A 797 -12.94 -30.20 39.07
N MET A 798 -14.15 -29.76 39.40
CA MET A 798 -14.99 -29.03 38.43
C MET A 798 -14.30 -27.72 38.05
N ALA A 799 -14.02 -27.53 36.75
CA ALA A 799 -13.66 -26.24 36.17
C ALA A 799 -14.69 -25.85 35.10
N PRO A 800 -15.13 -24.58 35.04
CA PRO A 800 -16.14 -24.12 34.08
C PRO A 800 -15.59 -24.02 32.65
N PRO A 801 -16.46 -24.10 31.62
CA PRO A 801 -16.04 -24.05 30.23
C PRO A 801 -15.68 -22.61 29.82
N PHE A 802 -14.82 -22.50 28.78
CA PHE A 802 -14.34 -21.28 28.10
C PHE A 802 -13.14 -20.56 28.72
N ALA A 803 -11.92 -20.92 28.30
CA ALA A 803 -10.76 -20.01 28.39
C ALA A 803 -9.56 -20.33 27.48
N ILE A 804 -9.69 -20.97 26.30
CA ILE A 804 -8.59 -20.97 25.30
C ILE A 804 -9.12 -20.65 23.90
N ARG A 805 -9.71 -19.46 23.76
CA ARG A 805 -9.76 -18.73 22.48
C ARG A 805 -9.17 -17.32 22.59
N GLY A 806 -8.78 -16.89 23.80
CA GLY A 806 -8.38 -15.50 24.09
C GLY A 806 -6.89 -15.18 23.90
N TYR A 807 -5.97 -16.12 24.12
CA TYR A 807 -4.54 -15.79 24.17
C TYR A 807 -3.84 -15.76 22.81
N VAL A 808 -4.31 -16.54 21.84
CA VAL A 808 -3.93 -16.36 20.43
C VAL A 808 -4.57 -15.08 19.87
N TRP A 809 -5.66 -14.59 20.46
CA TRP A 809 -6.35 -13.38 20.01
C TRP A 809 -5.60 -12.10 20.38
N ILE A 810 -4.89 -12.04 21.51
CA ILE A 810 -4.14 -10.84 21.93
C ILE A 810 -2.90 -10.59 21.03
N TYR A 811 -2.29 -11.62 20.45
CA TYR A 811 -1.22 -11.46 19.45
C TYR A 811 -1.74 -11.42 17.99
N LYS A 812 -2.83 -12.14 17.65
CA LYS A 812 -3.45 -12.04 16.31
C LYS A 812 -4.21 -10.73 16.08
N SER A 813 -4.72 -10.06 17.12
CA SER A 813 -5.47 -8.80 16.97
C SER A 813 -4.56 -7.60 16.61
N SER A 814 -3.29 -7.61 17.00
CA SER A 814 -2.30 -6.63 16.51
C SER A 814 -1.94 -6.82 15.03
N ILE A 815 -2.00 -8.04 14.50
CA ILE A 815 -1.71 -8.34 13.07
C ILE A 815 -2.98 -8.16 12.21
N ALA A 816 -4.16 -8.49 12.74
CA ALA A 816 -5.44 -8.31 12.05
C ALA A 816 -5.93 -6.85 12.00
N SER A 817 -5.43 -5.96 12.86
CA SER A 817 -5.67 -4.51 12.75
C SER A 817 -4.80 -3.87 11.65
N ALA A 818 -3.58 -4.36 11.46
CA ALA A 818 -2.70 -3.93 10.37
C ALA A 818 -3.23 -4.35 8.98
N SER A 819 -3.76 -5.58 8.85
CA SER A 819 -4.36 -6.08 7.60
C SER A 819 -5.70 -5.41 7.25
N ARG A 820 -6.50 -5.00 8.24
CA ARG A 820 -7.77 -4.27 8.01
C ARG A 820 -7.57 -2.81 7.61
N ASN A 821 -6.52 -2.15 8.10
CA ASN A 821 -6.20 -0.77 7.70
C ASN A 821 -5.65 -0.70 6.26
N VAL A 822 -4.97 -1.74 5.78
CA VAL A 822 -4.52 -1.84 4.37
C VAL A 822 -5.71 -2.10 3.43
N HIS A 823 -6.69 -2.90 3.85
CA HIS A 823 -7.89 -3.18 3.05
C HIS A 823 -8.83 -1.96 2.90
N PHE A 824 -8.90 -1.10 3.91
CA PHE A 824 -9.69 0.15 3.89
C PHE A 824 -9.02 1.26 3.05
N SER A 825 -7.69 1.31 3.02
CA SER A 825 -6.93 2.26 2.19
C SER A 825 -6.96 1.88 0.70
N MET A 826 -6.93 0.58 0.37
CA MET A 826 -7.01 0.09 -1.02
C MET A 826 -8.39 0.25 -1.66
N MET A 827 -9.48 0.21 -0.89
CA MET A 827 -10.84 0.35 -1.44
C MET A 827 -11.14 1.77 -1.93
N ASN A 828 -10.52 2.80 -1.32
CA ASN A 828 -10.68 4.19 -1.77
C ASN A 828 -9.90 4.53 -3.06
N ALA A 829 -8.86 3.76 -3.39
CA ALA A 829 -8.10 3.94 -4.63
C ALA A 829 -8.81 3.36 -5.88
N VAL A 830 -9.82 2.50 -5.70
CA VAL A 830 -10.55 1.82 -6.80
C VAL A 830 -11.79 2.59 -7.24
N VAL A 831 -12.28 3.55 -6.44
CA VAL A 831 -13.53 4.28 -6.71
C VAL A 831 -13.31 5.61 -7.44
N LEU A 832 -12.08 6.12 -7.50
CA LEU A 832 -11.74 7.33 -8.27
C LEU A 832 -10.74 6.99 -9.37
N GLY A 833 -11.26 6.74 -10.57
CA GLY A 833 -10.44 6.43 -11.73
C GLY A 833 -9.60 7.62 -12.18
N GLY A 834 -8.31 7.35 -12.47
CA GLY A 834 -7.44 8.30 -13.15
C GLY A 834 -5.95 8.11 -12.89
N SER A 835 -5.34 6.96 -13.27
CA SER A 835 -3.95 7.00 -13.71
C SER A 835 -3.60 5.78 -14.57
N SER A 836 -2.83 6.04 -15.62
CA SER A 836 -2.11 5.08 -16.45
C SER A 836 -0.88 4.48 -15.75
N SER A 837 -0.79 4.54 -14.40
CA SER A 837 0.33 3.97 -13.62
C SER A 837 -0.02 2.64 -12.93
N ALA A 838 -1.27 2.16 -12.99
CA ALA A 838 -1.63 0.82 -12.51
C ALA A 838 -1.30 -0.29 -13.54
N LYS A 839 -0.05 -0.36 -13.99
CA LYS A 839 0.50 -1.52 -14.74
C LYS A 839 1.72 -2.09 -14.01
N THR A 840 1.54 -2.44 -12.75
CA THR A 840 2.46 -3.30 -12.01
C THR A 840 1.64 -4.43 -11.40
N LEU A 841 2.02 -5.68 -11.69
CA LEU A 841 1.32 -6.89 -11.27
C LEU A 841 0.89 -6.85 -9.80
N MET A 842 -0.43 -6.93 -9.54
CA MET A 842 -0.92 -7.43 -8.27
C MET A 842 -0.67 -8.94 -8.23
N VAL A 843 0.42 -9.36 -7.58
CA VAL A 843 0.53 -10.72 -7.06
C VAL A 843 -0.37 -10.78 -5.84
N SER A 844 -1.40 -11.62 -5.89
CA SER A 844 -2.32 -11.84 -4.78
C SER A 844 -1.56 -12.25 -3.51
N THR A 845 -1.55 -11.40 -2.49
CA THR A 845 -1.20 -11.80 -1.13
C THR A 845 -2.39 -12.50 -0.48
N THR A 846 -2.80 -13.62 -1.06
CA THR A 846 -3.62 -14.61 -0.36
C THR A 846 -2.79 -15.16 0.80
N SER A 847 -3.31 -15.07 2.02
CA SER A 847 -2.66 -15.68 3.18
C SER A 847 -2.41 -17.18 2.91
N PRO A 848 -1.31 -17.77 3.40
CA PRO A 848 -1.02 -19.21 3.23
C PRO A 848 -2.15 -20.14 3.70
N LEU A 849 -3.01 -19.67 4.61
CA LEU A 849 -4.17 -20.40 5.11
C LEU A 849 -5.32 -20.54 4.10
N SER A 850 -5.46 -19.64 3.11
CA SER A 850 -6.55 -19.74 2.11
C SER A 850 -6.23 -20.72 0.97
N MET A 851 -4.94 -20.86 0.59
CA MET A 851 -4.54 -21.88 -0.38
C MET A 851 -4.68 -23.30 0.20
N ALA A 852 -4.41 -23.50 1.50
CA ALA A 852 -4.60 -24.79 2.14
C ALA A 852 -6.08 -25.23 2.22
N THR A 853 -7.02 -24.30 2.30
CA THR A 853 -8.47 -24.62 2.34
C THR A 853 -9.10 -24.76 0.96
N GLN A 854 -8.62 -24.06 -0.06
CA GLN A 854 -9.14 -24.23 -1.43
C GLN A 854 -8.63 -25.50 -2.13
N THR A 855 -7.44 -25.99 -1.78
CA THR A 855 -6.88 -27.20 -2.41
C THR A 855 -7.46 -28.50 -1.84
N MET A 856 -8.03 -28.50 -0.63
CA MET A 856 -8.72 -29.67 -0.04
C MET A 856 -10.23 -29.76 -0.36
N GLY A 857 -10.81 -28.75 -1.03
CA GLY A 857 -12.22 -28.71 -1.40
C GLY A 857 -12.55 -29.19 -2.82
N LEU A 858 -11.56 -29.65 -3.59
CA LEU A 858 -11.72 -30.07 -5.00
C LEU A 858 -11.40 -31.56 -5.23
N GLN A 859 -11.48 -32.40 -4.20
CA GLN A 859 -11.32 -33.86 -4.33
C GLN A 859 -12.41 -34.70 -3.65
N LEU A 860 -13.55 -34.11 -3.27
CA LEU A 860 -14.74 -34.83 -2.85
C LEU A 860 -16.00 -34.14 -3.38
N GLU A 861 -16.21 -34.24 -4.71
CA GLU A 861 -17.46 -34.50 -5.44
C GLU A 861 -17.22 -34.38 -6.95
#